data_AF-M7BEH6-F1
#
_entry.id   AF-M7BEH6-F1
#
_cell.length_a   1.000
_cell.length_b   1.000
_cell.length_c   1.000
_cell.angle_alpha   90.00
_cell.angle_beta   90.00
_cell.angle_gamma   90.00
#
_symmetry.space_group_name_H-M   'P 1'
#
loop_
_entity.id
_entity.type
_entity.pdbx_description
1 polymer ?
#
loop_
_entity_poly.entity_id
_entity_poly.type
_entity_poly.pdbx_seq_one_letter_code
_entity_poly.pdbx_strand_id
1 'polypeptide(L)'
;MEWLQNDREAYKMAWLSHRQLARSCLDLDVMSHSPGWAQTQPTETHVVCKLNHEGGSVQLPDSDIAVHIPEGHVSPGEFQEVGLRAILNPPPSLNHDLSSTVSPLIELTLSNLNTMEAILLEMKIAAEVKKDPFSQVMTEIMGFYSLNKEGPFEKLHNCYIYKDTIQVKLTDLSHVMYTVVAVQANPIQSLATSVWEYIYRNLCIGIYGPKHIHPSFTAVFSVFGHNYIPEKLTVCDIKKGGKSMPPVVFNLWGKHTFLLDKPQDLSVSLISRDPDFEVKMEDQSKEIKEGQLKAGEVVHQQFPFSVLGNGEMHLFTFLVQIKGPNNNLVTQFPITTPDPAPKLTGMTSKPNRLQKRKEIKSAPFLLTPTVKYPKFQDKTLNITSYGVALKSVLRQSKIDYLLEYFKGDTIAFLGEDKVKAIGQTKVKEWYVGVLRRKIGLVHCKNVKVILKEQAIDITDSVLPTRNLLEQIALPFKKLTYIYSLVLSTVSERVYNWKALADVLGYSHMSLDDFSEVPADKESERVAYVVKKLKEDCHANRPRRQFLYELIVALLKLDCQGLVARLIQDTVLLTSAVKLGKCWRELAERLARLTKQQIEAYEVPHRGRSGEVALEMMWKPAYDFLYTWGAHYGDSYRDVLQDLQSALDKMKNPLTKQWRELTGALILVNCMETLRANAFPKKEED
;
A
#
# COMPACT_ATOMS: atom_id res chain seq x y z
N MET A 1 52.16 27.25 5.12
CA MET A 1 50.75 27.69 4.94
C MET A 1 50.04 26.63 4.11
N GLU A 2 49.81 25.45 4.70
CA GLU A 2 49.16 24.28 4.07
C GLU A 2 48.36 23.53 5.14
N TRP A 3 47.26 24.13 5.61
CA TRP A 3 46.38 23.46 6.59
C TRP A 3 44.89 23.72 6.36
N LEU A 4 44.47 23.82 5.09
CA LEU A 4 43.07 24.01 4.71
C LEU A 4 42.59 23.03 3.62
N GLN A 5 43.31 21.93 3.37
CA GLN A 5 42.95 20.97 2.31
C GLN A 5 42.31 19.67 2.78
N ASN A 6 42.02 19.49 4.07
CA ASN A 6 41.39 18.26 4.57
C ASN A 6 40.43 18.53 5.72
N ASP A 7 39.30 19.22 5.46
CA ASP A 7 38.20 19.18 6.40
C ASP A 7 36.89 18.73 5.74
N ARG A 8 36.73 17.40 5.72
CA ARG A 8 35.55 16.68 5.24
C ARG A 8 34.29 17.07 6.02
N GLU A 9 34.44 17.69 7.19
CA GLU A 9 33.34 18.18 8.02
C GLU A 9 32.86 19.57 7.58
N ALA A 10 33.76 20.45 7.09
CA ALA A 10 33.37 21.72 6.48
C ALA A 10 32.57 21.51 5.18
N TYR A 11 32.95 20.52 4.36
CA TYR A 11 32.19 20.13 3.18
C TYR A 11 30.83 19.52 3.54
N LYS A 12 30.75 18.73 4.61
CA LYS A 12 29.51 18.14 5.11
C LYS A 12 28.58 19.19 5.74
N MET A 13 29.14 20.21 6.40
CA MET A 13 28.39 21.34 6.96
C MET A 13 27.92 22.32 5.88
N ALA A 14 28.73 22.56 4.83
CA ALA A 14 28.29 23.27 3.63
C ALA A 14 27.19 22.50 2.87
N TRP A 15 27.30 21.17 2.80
CA TRP A 15 26.29 20.27 2.21
C TRP A 15 24.98 20.22 3.01
N LEU A 16 25.06 20.30 4.35
CA LEU A 16 23.89 20.40 5.22
C LEU A 16 23.27 21.81 5.20
N SER A 17 24.08 22.86 5.09
CA SER A 17 23.64 24.26 4.93
C SER A 17 22.90 24.47 3.60
N HIS A 18 23.37 23.88 2.49
CA HIS A 18 22.68 23.94 1.20
C HIS A 18 21.31 23.22 1.19
N ARG A 19 21.04 22.32 2.15
CA ARG A 19 19.71 21.69 2.33
C ARG A 19 18.67 22.58 3.03
N GLN A 20 19.07 23.72 3.62
CA GLN A 20 18.11 24.71 4.12
C GLN A 20 17.54 25.60 3.00
N LEU A 21 18.20 25.69 1.84
CA LEU A 21 17.75 26.51 0.70
C LEU A 21 17.00 25.75 -0.40
N ALA A 22 16.92 24.41 -0.34
CA ALA A 22 16.16 23.59 -1.31
C ALA A 22 14.72 23.28 -0.87
N ARG A 23 14.12 24.16 -0.07
CA ARG A 23 12.67 24.19 0.23
C ARG A 23 12.14 25.61 -0.02
N SER A 24 12.24 26.05 -1.25
CA SER A 24 11.58 27.23 -1.79
C SER A 24 11.92 27.26 -3.28
N CYS A 25 10.93 27.51 -4.14
CA CYS A 25 11.07 27.63 -5.59
C CYS A 25 11.25 26.30 -6.37
N LEU A 26 10.18 25.51 -6.47
CA LEU A 26 9.83 24.92 -7.76
C LEU A 26 8.75 25.81 -8.35
N ASP A 27 9.14 26.53 -9.38
CA ASP A 27 8.31 27.39 -10.21
C ASP A 27 7.27 26.52 -10.94
N LEU A 28 5.98 26.78 -10.71
CA LEU A 28 4.87 25.92 -11.15
C LEU A 28 4.56 26.06 -12.65
N ASP A 29 5.19 27.01 -13.36
CA ASP A 29 4.96 27.24 -14.79
C ASP A 29 5.72 26.28 -15.72
N VAL A 30 6.74 25.57 -15.21
CA VAL A 30 7.58 24.67 -16.03
C VAL A 30 6.97 23.26 -16.17
N MET A 31 5.88 22.95 -15.45
CA MET A 31 5.15 21.68 -15.59
C MET A 31 4.37 21.54 -16.92
N SER A 32 4.33 22.58 -17.74
CA SER A 32 3.62 22.55 -19.02
C SER A 32 4.38 21.80 -20.14
N HIS A 33 5.68 21.52 -19.98
CA HIS A 33 6.50 21.00 -21.09
C HIS A 33 7.60 20.02 -20.61
N SER A 34 7.25 18.74 -20.37
CA SER A 34 8.12 17.60 -20.74
C SER A 34 7.47 16.24 -20.45
N PRO A 35 7.52 15.29 -21.41
CA PRO A 35 6.84 14.00 -21.35
C PRO A 35 7.79 12.87 -20.92
N GLY A 36 7.29 11.86 -20.21
CA GLY A 36 7.94 10.55 -20.16
C GLY A 36 7.80 9.78 -18.86
N TRP A 37 6.58 9.47 -18.39
CA TRP A 37 6.36 8.54 -17.27
C TRP A 37 5.09 7.67 -17.46
N ALA A 38 5.29 6.38 -17.17
CA ALA A 38 4.37 5.31 -16.74
C ALA A 38 3.04 5.05 -17.50
N GLN A 39 3.06 4.00 -18.32
CA GLN A 39 1.91 3.17 -18.65
C GLN A 39 1.74 2.14 -17.52
N THR A 40 0.86 2.39 -16.54
CA THR A 40 0.36 1.36 -15.62
C THR A 40 -1.16 1.47 -15.56
N GLN A 41 -1.82 0.37 -15.91
CA GLN A 41 -3.27 0.20 -15.97
C GLN A 41 -3.97 0.51 -14.64
N PRO A 42 -5.27 0.86 -14.70
CA PRO A 42 -6.04 1.34 -13.55
C PRO A 42 -6.12 0.32 -12.41
N THR A 43 -6.09 0.82 -11.17
CA THR A 43 -6.26 0.00 -9.96
C THR A 43 -7.74 -0.35 -9.78
N GLU A 44 -8.24 -1.27 -10.60
CA GLU A 44 -9.48 -2.00 -10.31
C GLU A 44 -9.23 -2.84 -9.06
N THR A 45 -10.05 -2.67 -8.02
CA THR A 45 -9.95 -3.47 -6.79
C THR A 45 -10.31 -4.92 -7.12
N HIS A 46 -9.29 -5.77 -7.11
CA HIS A 46 -9.40 -7.21 -7.31
C HIS A 46 -9.14 -7.90 -5.97
N VAL A 47 -10.12 -8.65 -5.48
CA VAL A 47 -9.99 -9.47 -4.28
C VAL A 47 -9.85 -10.90 -4.71
N VAL A 48 -8.85 -11.61 -4.19
CA VAL A 48 -8.68 -13.05 -4.39
C VAL A 48 -8.72 -13.71 -3.02
N CYS A 49 -9.58 -14.71 -2.87
CA CYS A 49 -9.72 -15.47 -1.64
C CYS A 49 -9.69 -16.96 -1.94
N LYS A 50 -9.11 -17.75 -1.03
CA LYS A 50 -9.07 -19.21 -1.13
C LYS A 50 -9.91 -19.82 -0.02
N LEU A 51 -10.97 -20.51 -0.40
CA LEU A 51 -11.94 -21.14 0.48
C LEU A 51 -11.78 -22.67 0.45
N ASN A 52 -12.02 -23.31 1.59
CA ASN A 52 -12.02 -24.78 1.72
C ASN A 52 -13.46 -25.32 1.54
N HIS A 53 -13.66 -26.61 1.79
CA HIS A 53 -14.98 -27.25 1.74
C HIS A 53 -16.05 -26.67 2.70
N GLU A 54 -15.67 -25.88 3.72
CA GLU A 54 -16.62 -25.27 4.67
C GLU A 54 -17.39 -24.09 4.03
N GLY A 55 -17.01 -23.68 2.82
CA GLY A 55 -17.64 -22.56 2.12
C GLY A 55 -17.19 -21.19 2.67
N GLY A 56 -17.97 -20.15 2.40
CA GLY A 56 -17.74 -18.79 2.90
C GLY A 56 -18.22 -17.70 1.94
N SER A 57 -17.86 -16.45 2.23
CA SER A 57 -18.25 -15.30 1.41
C SER A 57 -17.05 -14.42 1.08
N VAL A 58 -16.97 -13.96 -0.17
CA VAL A 58 -15.96 -13.01 -0.64
C VAL A 58 -16.66 -11.70 -1.00
N GLN A 59 -16.28 -10.61 -0.34
CA GLN A 59 -16.90 -9.30 -0.53
C GLN A 59 -15.88 -8.27 -1.04
N LEU A 60 -16.29 -7.43 -1.98
CA LEU A 60 -15.48 -6.27 -2.41
C LEU A 60 -15.46 -5.21 -1.29
N PRO A 61 -14.29 -4.67 -0.90
CA PRO A 61 -14.16 -3.67 0.16
C PRO A 61 -15.08 -2.47 -0.05
N ASP A 62 -15.69 -2.01 1.05
CA ASP A 62 -16.56 -0.83 1.11
C ASP A 62 -17.71 -0.83 0.08
N SER A 63 -18.18 -2.02 -0.29
CA SER A 63 -19.27 -2.22 -1.24
C SER A 63 -20.26 -3.29 -0.79
N ASP A 64 -21.45 -3.27 -1.38
CA ASP A 64 -22.50 -4.27 -1.15
C ASP A 64 -22.40 -5.45 -2.14
N ILE A 65 -21.24 -5.68 -2.78
CA ILE A 65 -21.05 -6.76 -3.76
C ILE A 65 -20.34 -7.93 -3.07
N ALA A 66 -21.03 -9.06 -2.97
CA ALA A 66 -20.52 -10.26 -2.33
C ALA A 66 -20.82 -11.52 -3.15
N VAL A 67 -19.91 -12.48 -3.10
CA VAL A 67 -20.07 -13.82 -3.65
C VAL A 67 -20.09 -14.81 -2.49
N HIS A 68 -21.15 -15.60 -2.40
CA HIS A 68 -21.33 -16.62 -1.38
C HIS A 68 -21.10 -18.00 -1.99
N ILE A 69 -20.18 -18.74 -1.37
CA ILE A 69 -19.80 -20.10 -1.70
C ILE A 69 -20.42 -21.02 -0.64
N PRO A 70 -21.30 -21.95 -1.02
CA PRO A 70 -21.94 -22.83 -0.06
C PRO A 70 -20.98 -23.86 0.54
N GLU A 71 -21.34 -24.36 1.72
CA GLU A 71 -20.66 -25.49 2.36
C GLU A 71 -20.79 -26.75 1.47
N GLY A 72 -19.72 -27.53 1.37
CA GLY A 72 -19.67 -28.73 0.53
C GLY A 72 -19.46 -28.46 -0.97
N HIS A 73 -19.23 -27.21 -1.37
CA HIS A 73 -18.96 -26.85 -2.77
C HIS A 73 -17.77 -27.62 -3.38
N VAL A 74 -16.72 -27.90 -2.61
CA VAL A 74 -15.55 -28.72 -3.03
C VAL A 74 -15.35 -29.91 -2.09
N SER A 75 -14.63 -30.93 -2.55
CA SER A 75 -14.31 -32.10 -1.73
C SER A 75 -13.40 -31.73 -0.54
N PRO A 76 -13.50 -32.42 0.62
CA PRO A 76 -12.57 -32.20 1.73
C PRO A 76 -11.11 -32.38 1.30
N GLY A 77 -10.27 -31.36 1.52
CA GLY A 77 -8.87 -31.32 1.10
C GLY A 77 -8.60 -30.56 -0.20
N GLU A 78 -9.65 -30.23 -0.96
CA GLU A 78 -9.59 -29.31 -2.10
C GLU A 78 -9.93 -27.87 -1.69
N PHE A 79 -9.63 -26.91 -2.56
CA PHE A 79 -9.88 -25.50 -2.32
C PHE A 79 -10.47 -24.82 -3.56
N GLN A 80 -11.33 -23.85 -3.33
CA GLN A 80 -11.85 -22.93 -4.33
C GLN A 80 -11.14 -21.57 -4.18
N GLU A 81 -10.40 -21.15 -5.20
CA GLU A 81 -9.94 -19.77 -5.33
C GLU A 81 -11.02 -18.97 -6.06
N VAL A 82 -11.45 -17.87 -5.45
CA VAL A 82 -12.46 -16.94 -5.97
C VAL A 82 -11.80 -15.58 -6.12
N GLY A 83 -11.70 -15.09 -7.36
CA GLY A 83 -11.34 -13.72 -7.66
C GLY A 83 -12.58 -12.91 -8.00
N LEU A 84 -12.71 -11.73 -7.41
CA LEU A 84 -13.85 -10.83 -7.59
C LEU A 84 -13.34 -9.44 -7.95
N ARG A 85 -13.85 -8.88 -9.05
CA ARG A 85 -13.47 -7.56 -9.58
C ARG A 85 -14.69 -6.81 -10.11
N ALA A 86 -14.79 -5.51 -9.81
CA ALA A 86 -15.82 -4.64 -10.37
C ALA A 86 -15.22 -3.72 -11.45
N ILE A 87 -15.75 -3.82 -12.67
CA ILE A 87 -15.42 -2.98 -13.82
C ILE A 87 -16.45 -1.86 -13.90
N LEU A 88 -15.95 -0.61 -13.89
CA LEU A 88 -16.78 0.59 -13.74
C LEU A 88 -17.65 0.89 -14.97
N ASN A 89 -17.08 0.76 -16.17
CA ASN A 89 -17.82 1.03 -17.39
C ASN A 89 -18.65 -0.20 -17.80
N PRO A 90 -19.97 -0.07 -17.94
CA PRO A 90 -20.82 -1.18 -18.37
C PRO A 90 -20.64 -1.47 -19.87
N PRO A 91 -21.01 -2.67 -20.34
CA PRO A 91 -20.99 -3.01 -21.77
C PRO A 91 -21.94 -2.09 -22.56
N PRO A 92 -21.49 -1.45 -23.65
CA PRO A 92 -22.35 -0.58 -24.47
C PRO A 92 -23.53 -1.34 -25.09
N SER A 93 -23.37 -2.64 -25.37
CA SER A 93 -24.42 -3.49 -25.95
C SER A 93 -25.70 -3.58 -25.10
N LEU A 94 -25.59 -3.33 -23.80
CA LEU A 94 -26.71 -3.39 -22.85
C LEU A 94 -27.32 -2.02 -22.52
N ASN A 95 -26.79 -0.93 -23.09
CA ASN A 95 -27.29 0.43 -22.90
C ASN A 95 -27.81 1.01 -24.22
N HIS A 96 -29.14 1.09 -24.36
CA HIS A 96 -29.86 1.66 -25.50
C HIS A 96 -31.25 2.13 -25.05
N ASP A 97 -32.08 2.66 -25.96
CA ASP A 97 -33.35 3.29 -25.55
C ASP A 97 -34.30 2.36 -24.78
N LEU A 98 -34.24 1.04 -25.02
CA LEU A 98 -35.05 0.03 -24.34
C LEU A 98 -34.30 -0.73 -23.23
N SER A 99 -33.03 -0.44 -22.97
CA SER A 99 -32.25 -1.15 -21.96
C SER A 99 -31.24 -0.25 -21.25
N SER A 100 -31.13 -0.36 -19.93
CA SER A 100 -30.14 0.39 -19.18
C SER A 100 -29.54 -0.46 -18.06
N THR A 101 -28.21 -0.59 -18.06
CA THR A 101 -27.45 -1.26 -17.00
C THR A 101 -27.61 -0.53 -15.68
N VAL A 102 -27.78 -1.24 -14.56
CA VAL A 102 -28.06 -0.69 -13.20
C VAL A 102 -27.05 -1.14 -12.14
N SER A 103 -26.09 -1.98 -12.52
CA SER A 103 -24.99 -2.46 -11.69
C SER A 103 -23.65 -2.25 -12.42
N PRO A 104 -22.50 -2.28 -11.71
CA PRO A 104 -21.21 -2.44 -12.38
C PRO A 104 -21.14 -3.80 -13.10
N LEU A 105 -20.20 -3.93 -14.02
CA LEU A 105 -19.84 -5.22 -14.63
C LEU A 105 -18.93 -5.96 -13.66
N ILE A 106 -19.38 -7.10 -13.14
CA ILE A 106 -18.62 -7.92 -12.22
C ILE A 106 -17.87 -8.99 -12.99
N GLU A 107 -16.59 -9.11 -12.76
CA GLU A 107 -15.79 -10.25 -13.20
C GLU A 107 -15.55 -11.18 -12.02
N LEU A 108 -15.92 -12.44 -12.22
CA LEU A 108 -15.76 -13.52 -11.27
C LEU A 108 -14.81 -14.54 -11.88
N THR A 109 -13.74 -14.86 -11.15
CA THR A 109 -12.78 -15.90 -11.52
C THR A 109 -12.81 -17.05 -10.52
N LEU A 110 -12.80 -18.27 -11.03
CA LEU A 110 -12.97 -19.50 -10.23
C LEU A 110 -11.88 -20.52 -10.61
N SER A 111 -11.23 -21.13 -9.62
CA SER A 111 -10.23 -22.19 -9.87
C SER A 111 -10.83 -23.57 -10.11
N ASN A 112 -11.87 -23.96 -9.37
CA ASN A 112 -12.53 -25.26 -9.51
C ASN A 112 -13.94 -25.07 -10.08
N LEU A 113 -14.27 -25.86 -11.10
CA LEU A 113 -15.58 -25.84 -11.79
C LEU A 113 -16.44 -27.06 -11.43
N ASN A 114 -15.86 -28.05 -10.75
CA ASN A 114 -16.57 -29.25 -10.31
C ASN A 114 -17.30 -29.00 -8.99
N THR A 115 -18.13 -27.96 -8.97
CA THR A 115 -18.81 -27.51 -7.76
C THR A 115 -20.08 -28.34 -7.58
N MET A 116 -20.31 -28.86 -6.38
CA MET A 116 -21.50 -29.67 -6.11
C MET A 116 -22.77 -28.82 -5.98
N GLU A 117 -22.60 -27.53 -5.69
CA GLU A 117 -23.67 -26.56 -5.49
C GLU A 117 -23.43 -25.28 -6.30
N ALA A 118 -24.48 -24.47 -6.42
CA ALA A 118 -24.45 -23.20 -7.16
C ALA A 118 -23.89 -22.05 -6.31
N ILE A 119 -23.16 -21.15 -6.96
CA ILE A 119 -22.59 -19.96 -6.34
C ILE A 119 -23.61 -18.82 -6.37
N LEU A 120 -23.69 -18.03 -5.28
CA LEU A 120 -24.62 -16.90 -5.19
C LEU A 120 -23.85 -15.58 -5.30
N LEU A 121 -24.22 -14.72 -6.25
CA LEU A 121 -23.72 -13.35 -6.36
C LEU A 121 -24.80 -12.38 -5.88
N GLU A 122 -24.45 -11.57 -4.88
CA GLU A 122 -25.32 -10.57 -4.28
C GLU A 122 -24.77 -9.16 -4.56
N MET A 123 -25.63 -8.24 -4.99
CA MET A 123 -25.25 -6.84 -5.18
C MET A 123 -26.46 -5.90 -5.07
N LYS A 124 -26.22 -4.62 -4.78
CA LYS A 124 -27.25 -3.57 -4.89
C LYS A 124 -27.30 -2.95 -6.28
N ILE A 125 -28.51 -2.64 -6.73
CA ILE A 125 -28.80 -2.00 -8.02
C ILE A 125 -29.19 -0.53 -7.86
N ALA A 126 -28.87 0.29 -8.85
CA ALA A 126 -29.11 1.74 -8.83
C ALA A 126 -30.46 2.16 -9.45
N ALA A 127 -31.44 1.25 -9.53
CA ALA A 127 -32.77 1.59 -10.04
C ALA A 127 -33.89 0.80 -9.35
N GLU A 128 -35.08 1.40 -9.34
CA GLU A 128 -36.34 0.77 -8.90
C GLU A 128 -37.38 0.94 -10.01
N VAL A 129 -38.15 -0.11 -10.33
CA VAL A 129 -39.26 0.01 -11.29
C VAL A 129 -40.39 0.81 -10.65
N LYS A 130 -40.95 1.79 -11.38
CA LYS A 130 -42.06 2.60 -10.88
C LYS A 130 -43.25 1.71 -10.53
N LYS A 131 -43.99 2.06 -9.47
CA LYS A 131 -45.06 1.21 -8.92
C LYS A 131 -46.35 1.27 -9.74
N ASP A 132 -46.40 2.04 -10.80
CA ASP A 132 -47.58 2.08 -11.66
C ASP A 132 -47.72 0.76 -12.45
N PRO A 133 -48.95 0.28 -12.67
CA PRO A 133 -49.18 -1.01 -13.33
C PRO A 133 -48.56 -1.12 -14.72
N PHE A 134 -48.42 0.01 -15.43
CA PHE A 134 -47.85 0.03 -16.77
C PHE A 134 -46.35 -0.25 -16.74
N SER A 135 -45.58 0.47 -15.91
CA SER A 135 -44.14 0.26 -15.73
C SER A 135 -43.80 -1.16 -15.27
N GLN A 136 -44.59 -1.73 -14.36
CA GLN A 136 -44.40 -3.10 -13.84
C GLN A 136 -44.61 -4.19 -14.90
N VAL A 137 -45.46 -3.95 -15.90
CA VAL A 137 -45.71 -4.91 -17.00
C VAL A 137 -44.73 -4.68 -18.16
N MET A 138 -44.34 -3.43 -18.38
CA MET A 138 -43.49 -3.04 -19.51
C MET A 138 -42.01 -3.25 -19.25
N THR A 139 -41.56 -3.34 -17.99
CA THR A 139 -40.13 -3.43 -17.66
C THR A 139 -39.81 -4.59 -16.74
N GLU A 140 -38.63 -5.16 -16.96
CA GLU A 140 -38.10 -6.26 -16.17
C GLU A 140 -36.63 -5.97 -15.86
N ILE A 141 -36.23 -6.18 -14.60
CA ILE A 141 -34.83 -6.12 -14.18
C ILE A 141 -34.26 -7.54 -14.32
N MET A 142 -33.24 -7.70 -15.16
CA MET A 142 -32.63 -9.00 -15.45
C MET A 142 -31.12 -8.98 -15.21
N GLY A 143 -30.60 -10.13 -14.78
CA GLY A 143 -29.17 -10.40 -14.78
C GLY A 143 -28.73 -10.89 -16.15
N PHE A 144 -27.55 -10.50 -16.57
CA PHE A 144 -26.89 -10.94 -17.79
C PHE A 144 -25.52 -11.50 -17.47
N TYR A 145 -25.10 -12.53 -18.19
CA TYR A 145 -23.76 -13.08 -18.06
C TYR A 145 -23.09 -13.30 -19.42
N SER A 146 -21.77 -13.34 -19.43
CA SER A 146 -20.95 -13.61 -20.62
C SER A 146 -19.61 -14.22 -20.19
N LEU A 147 -19.00 -15.02 -21.06
CA LEU A 147 -17.63 -15.51 -20.88
C LEU A 147 -16.57 -14.50 -21.35
N ASN A 148 -17.00 -13.49 -22.11
CA ASN A 148 -16.16 -12.42 -22.64
C ASN A 148 -16.63 -11.05 -22.10
N LYS A 149 -15.68 -10.17 -21.78
CA LYS A 149 -15.96 -8.83 -21.24
C LYS A 149 -16.93 -7.99 -22.09
N GLU A 150 -16.84 -8.11 -23.42
CA GLU A 150 -17.65 -7.33 -24.37
C GLU A 150 -18.95 -8.04 -24.82
N GLY A 151 -19.17 -9.27 -24.37
CA GLY A 151 -20.29 -10.11 -24.78
C GLY A 151 -19.93 -11.19 -25.82
N PRO A 152 -20.92 -11.89 -26.40
CA PRO A 152 -22.36 -11.66 -26.25
C PRO A 152 -22.88 -11.97 -24.83
N PHE A 153 -23.85 -11.19 -24.37
CA PHE A 153 -24.48 -11.36 -23.06
C PHE A 153 -25.77 -12.17 -23.17
N GLU A 154 -25.88 -13.20 -22.34
CA GLU A 154 -27.05 -14.07 -22.22
C GLU A 154 -27.82 -13.77 -20.94
N LYS A 155 -29.13 -14.03 -20.95
CA LYS A 155 -30.02 -13.75 -19.82
C LYS A 155 -29.84 -14.81 -18.73
N LEU A 156 -29.70 -14.38 -17.49
CA LEU A 156 -29.72 -15.25 -16.32
C LEU A 156 -31.17 -15.50 -15.91
N HIS A 157 -31.55 -16.77 -15.79
CA HIS A 157 -32.91 -17.16 -15.42
C HIS A 157 -33.14 -17.23 -13.89
N ASN A 158 -32.07 -17.31 -13.10
CA ASN A 158 -32.15 -17.48 -11.64
C ASN A 158 -31.79 -16.20 -10.88
N CYS A 159 -32.56 -15.14 -11.10
CA CYS A 159 -32.40 -13.86 -10.41
C CYS A 159 -33.54 -13.65 -9.41
N TYR A 160 -33.20 -13.35 -8.17
CA TYR A 160 -34.13 -12.94 -7.13
C TYR A 160 -33.88 -11.48 -6.77
N ILE A 161 -34.92 -10.66 -6.76
CA ILE A 161 -34.83 -9.23 -6.45
C ILE A 161 -35.64 -8.96 -5.19
N TYR A 162 -34.99 -8.36 -4.21
CA TYR A 162 -35.61 -7.88 -2.99
C TYR A 162 -35.19 -6.44 -2.73
N LYS A 163 -36.16 -5.52 -2.84
CA LYS A 163 -35.93 -4.06 -2.77
C LYS A 163 -34.89 -3.61 -3.81
N ASP A 164 -33.73 -3.16 -3.36
CA ASP A 164 -32.61 -2.68 -4.14
C ASP A 164 -31.49 -3.72 -4.25
N THR A 165 -31.68 -4.93 -3.73
CA THR A 165 -30.68 -5.99 -3.73
C THR A 165 -31.11 -7.10 -4.68
N ILE A 166 -30.19 -7.53 -5.55
CA ILE A 166 -30.37 -8.66 -6.45
C ILE A 166 -29.42 -9.78 -6.05
N GLN A 167 -29.96 -10.98 -5.99
CA GLN A 167 -29.22 -12.22 -5.80
C GLN A 167 -29.32 -13.05 -7.07
N VAL A 168 -28.17 -13.42 -7.61
CA VAL A 168 -28.04 -14.20 -8.83
C VAL A 168 -27.46 -15.55 -8.46
N LYS A 169 -28.16 -16.62 -8.81
CA LYS A 169 -27.67 -17.98 -8.64
C LYS A 169 -26.96 -18.44 -9.92
N LEU A 170 -25.64 -18.60 -9.83
CA LEU A 170 -24.76 -19.00 -10.92
C LEU A 170 -24.65 -20.53 -10.95
N THR A 171 -25.22 -21.13 -11.99
CA THR A 171 -25.19 -22.59 -12.24
C THR A 171 -24.16 -22.98 -13.28
N ASP A 172 -24.02 -22.18 -14.33
CA ASP A 172 -23.11 -22.45 -15.45
C ASP A 172 -21.77 -21.76 -15.18
N LEU A 173 -20.91 -22.44 -14.44
CA LEU A 173 -19.63 -21.90 -13.98
C LEU A 173 -18.52 -22.03 -15.03
N SER A 174 -17.69 -21.00 -15.11
CA SER A 174 -16.48 -20.96 -15.91
C SER A 174 -15.32 -20.37 -15.11
N HIS A 175 -14.10 -20.53 -15.61
CA HIS A 175 -12.93 -19.96 -14.93
C HIS A 175 -12.94 -18.43 -14.88
N VAL A 176 -13.59 -17.79 -15.86
CA VAL A 176 -13.81 -16.35 -15.92
C VAL A 176 -15.20 -16.12 -16.48
N MET A 177 -16.04 -15.41 -15.73
CA MET A 177 -17.36 -14.98 -16.16
C MET A 177 -17.57 -13.51 -15.82
N TYR A 178 -18.38 -12.85 -16.64
CA TYR A 178 -18.75 -11.46 -16.48
C TYR A 178 -20.25 -11.38 -16.25
N THR A 179 -20.68 -10.70 -15.20
CA THR A 179 -22.10 -10.57 -14.83
C THR A 179 -22.47 -9.10 -14.66
N VAL A 180 -23.62 -8.70 -15.16
CA VAL A 180 -24.14 -7.33 -15.06
C VAL A 180 -25.66 -7.37 -15.02
N VAL A 181 -26.27 -6.41 -14.34
CA VAL A 181 -27.72 -6.30 -14.20
C VAL A 181 -28.20 -5.10 -15.01
N ALA A 182 -29.24 -5.30 -15.81
CA ALA A 182 -29.85 -4.25 -16.61
C ALA A 182 -31.37 -4.32 -16.53
N VAL A 183 -32.02 -3.16 -16.67
CA VAL A 183 -33.46 -3.07 -16.88
C VAL A 183 -33.71 -3.13 -18.37
N GLN A 184 -34.63 -3.98 -18.80
CA GLN A 184 -35.07 -4.09 -20.19
C GLN A 184 -36.57 -3.78 -20.29
N ALA A 185 -36.94 -2.96 -21.27
CA ALA A 185 -38.33 -2.69 -21.64
C ALA A 185 -38.81 -3.65 -22.74
N ASN A 186 -40.08 -4.01 -22.71
CA ASN A 186 -40.70 -4.89 -23.69
C ASN A 186 -40.79 -4.22 -25.07
N PRO A 187 -40.15 -4.80 -26.11
CA PRO A 187 -40.06 -4.16 -27.43
C PRO A 187 -41.39 -4.12 -28.20
N ILE A 188 -42.35 -4.97 -27.83
CA ILE A 188 -43.58 -5.20 -28.61
C ILE A 188 -44.63 -4.09 -28.39
N GLN A 189 -44.56 -3.34 -27.28
CA GLN A 189 -45.59 -2.36 -26.88
C GLN A 189 -45.05 -1.01 -26.37
N SER A 190 -43.73 -0.73 -26.50
CA SER A 190 -43.15 0.48 -25.93
C SER A 190 -43.54 1.75 -26.69
N LEU A 191 -44.35 2.61 -26.06
CA LEU A 191 -44.61 4.00 -26.47
C LEU A 191 -43.56 4.98 -25.94
N ALA A 192 -42.76 4.57 -24.94
CA ALA A 192 -41.74 5.40 -24.31
C ALA A 192 -40.51 5.56 -25.20
N THR A 193 -39.92 6.75 -25.15
CA THR A 193 -38.70 7.09 -25.90
C THR A 193 -37.45 6.58 -25.17
N SER A 194 -37.58 6.27 -23.87
CA SER A 194 -36.50 5.73 -23.05
C SER A 194 -37.03 4.85 -21.92
N VAL A 195 -36.33 3.76 -21.60
CA VAL A 195 -36.59 2.89 -20.45
C VAL A 195 -36.61 3.65 -19.11
N TRP A 196 -35.96 4.82 -19.04
CA TRP A 196 -35.98 5.70 -17.87
C TRP A 196 -37.38 6.24 -17.53
N GLU A 197 -38.32 6.24 -18.48
CA GLU A 197 -39.71 6.62 -18.21
C GLU A 197 -40.41 5.64 -17.24
N TYR A 198 -39.91 4.41 -17.12
CA TYR A 198 -40.51 3.35 -16.31
C TYR A 198 -39.78 3.07 -14.99
N ILE A 199 -38.61 3.70 -14.78
CA ILE A 199 -37.77 3.45 -13.59
C ILE A 199 -37.44 4.74 -12.85
N TYR A 200 -37.23 4.61 -11.54
CA TYR A 200 -36.54 5.59 -10.72
C TYR A 200 -35.04 5.28 -10.75
N ARG A 201 -34.24 6.18 -11.31
CA ARG A 201 -32.81 5.97 -11.50
C ARG A 201 -31.97 6.78 -10.52
N ASN A 202 -31.19 6.09 -9.69
CA ASN A 202 -30.21 6.71 -8.82
C ASN A 202 -28.88 6.86 -9.55
N LEU A 203 -28.27 8.04 -9.42
CA LEU A 203 -26.91 8.30 -9.86
C LEU A 203 -26.03 8.52 -8.64
N CYS A 204 -24.86 7.90 -8.68
CA CYS A 204 -23.85 8.00 -7.64
C CYS A 204 -22.74 8.94 -8.09
N ILE A 205 -22.29 9.81 -7.20
CA ILE A 205 -21.22 10.77 -7.46
C ILE A 205 -20.08 10.47 -6.50
N GLY A 206 -18.87 10.34 -7.06
CA GLY A 206 -17.63 10.33 -6.31
C GLY A 206 -16.83 11.60 -6.57
N ILE A 207 -16.42 12.28 -5.51
CA ILE A 207 -15.48 13.40 -5.59
C ILE A 207 -14.13 12.89 -5.15
N TYR A 208 -13.15 12.99 -6.03
CA TYR A 208 -11.80 12.48 -5.81
C TYR A 208 -10.79 13.63 -5.81
N GLY A 209 -9.71 13.48 -5.07
CA GLY A 209 -8.60 14.42 -5.11
C GLY A 209 -7.34 13.85 -4.50
N PRO A 210 -6.24 14.62 -4.42
CA PRO A 210 -5.01 14.13 -3.81
C PRO A 210 -5.23 13.79 -2.32
N LYS A 211 -4.38 12.91 -1.79
CA LYS A 211 -4.39 12.54 -0.36
C LYS A 211 -4.17 13.74 0.57
N HIS A 212 -3.43 14.75 0.11
CA HIS A 212 -3.16 16.00 0.82
C HIS A 212 -3.36 17.18 -0.13
N ILE A 213 -3.94 18.27 0.36
CA ILE A 213 -4.11 19.49 -0.45
C ILE A 213 -2.78 20.23 -0.64
N HIS A 214 -2.60 20.80 -1.84
CA HIS A 214 -1.40 21.51 -2.31
C HIS A 214 -1.77 22.90 -2.90
N PRO A 215 -0.81 23.82 -3.17
CA PRO A 215 -1.12 25.18 -3.69
C PRO A 215 -1.90 25.20 -5.00
N SER A 216 -1.68 24.16 -5.79
CA SER A 216 -2.44 23.85 -6.98
C SER A 216 -2.73 22.36 -6.95
N PHE A 217 -4.01 22.00 -7.09
CA PHE A 217 -4.42 20.60 -7.15
C PHE A 217 -5.66 20.44 -8.03
N THR A 218 -5.93 19.20 -8.45
CA THR A 218 -7.12 18.87 -9.23
C THR A 218 -8.04 17.98 -8.41
N ALA A 219 -9.30 18.37 -8.32
CA ALA A 219 -10.38 17.48 -7.89
C ALA A 219 -11.03 16.86 -9.12
N VAL A 220 -11.42 15.59 -9.05
CA VAL A 220 -12.12 14.88 -10.12
C VAL A 220 -13.51 14.54 -9.63
N PHE A 221 -14.51 15.11 -10.29
CA PHE A 221 -15.91 14.76 -10.15
C PHE A 221 -16.21 13.56 -11.05
N SER A 222 -16.74 12.47 -10.51
CA SER A 222 -17.10 11.28 -11.28
C SER A 222 -18.55 10.91 -11.05
N VAL A 223 -19.30 10.66 -12.13
CA VAL A 223 -20.68 10.15 -12.07
C VAL A 223 -20.70 8.69 -12.46
N PHE A 224 -21.33 7.88 -11.62
CA PHE A 224 -21.52 6.45 -11.80
C PHE A 224 -23.01 6.17 -11.98
N GLY A 225 -23.33 5.36 -12.99
CA GLY A 225 -24.69 4.84 -13.19
C GLY A 225 -25.06 3.74 -12.19
N HIS A 226 -24.18 3.35 -11.29
CA HIS A 226 -24.36 2.22 -10.37
C HIS A 226 -23.90 2.57 -8.96
N ASN A 227 -24.26 1.73 -7.98
CA ASN A 227 -24.00 1.99 -6.56
C ASN A 227 -22.53 1.80 -6.13
N TYR A 228 -21.72 1.13 -6.95
CA TYR A 228 -20.31 0.91 -6.65
C TYR A 228 -19.47 2.18 -6.92
N ILE A 229 -18.77 2.68 -5.89
CA ILE A 229 -17.87 3.83 -5.99
C ILE A 229 -16.51 3.39 -5.46
N PRO A 230 -15.45 3.34 -6.29
CA PRO A 230 -14.14 2.91 -5.84
C PRO A 230 -13.50 3.96 -4.90
N GLU A 231 -12.71 3.52 -3.91
CA GLU A 231 -12.01 4.43 -2.99
C GLU A 231 -10.88 5.23 -3.68
N LYS A 232 -10.33 4.67 -4.76
CA LYS A 232 -9.20 5.23 -5.49
C LYS A 232 -9.54 5.25 -6.98
N LEU A 233 -9.24 6.37 -7.63
CA LEU A 233 -9.40 6.56 -9.07
C LEU A 233 -8.03 6.82 -9.71
N THR A 234 -7.74 6.18 -10.83
CA THR A 234 -6.50 6.39 -11.59
C THR A 234 -6.81 7.09 -12.93
N VAL A 235 -5.95 8.00 -13.39
CA VAL A 235 -6.16 8.84 -14.59
C VAL A 235 -6.35 8.06 -15.91
N CYS A 236 -6.10 6.75 -15.96
CA CYS A 236 -6.30 5.94 -17.18
C CYS A 236 -7.74 5.97 -17.72
N ASP A 237 -8.74 6.28 -16.88
CA ASP A 237 -10.15 6.36 -17.29
C ASP A 237 -10.54 7.74 -17.87
N ILE A 238 -9.67 8.73 -17.79
CA ILE A 238 -9.95 10.11 -18.22
C ILE A 238 -9.41 10.32 -19.64
N LYS A 239 -10.16 9.84 -20.66
CA LYS A 239 -9.83 10.04 -22.07
C LYS A 239 -9.97 11.52 -22.47
N LYS A 240 -8.91 12.32 -22.32
CA LYS A 240 -8.74 13.60 -23.04
C LYS A 240 -7.51 13.55 -23.94
N GLY A 241 -7.75 13.43 -25.25
CA GLY A 241 -6.86 13.90 -26.31
C GLY A 241 -5.49 13.22 -26.46
N GLY A 242 -5.46 11.95 -26.90
CA GLY A 242 -4.36 11.38 -27.70
C GLY A 242 -2.94 11.34 -27.12
N LYS A 243 -2.71 11.78 -25.87
CA LYS A 243 -1.42 11.75 -25.18
C LYS A 243 -1.60 11.07 -23.82
N SER A 244 -0.92 9.94 -23.59
CA SER A 244 -1.01 9.20 -22.32
C SER A 244 -0.29 9.96 -21.21
N MET A 245 -1.04 10.51 -20.26
CA MET A 245 -0.52 11.09 -19.02
C MET A 245 -0.22 9.96 -17.99
N PRO A 246 0.77 10.11 -17.09
CA PRO A 246 1.00 9.15 -16.01
C PRO A 246 -0.21 9.09 -15.05
N PRO A 247 -0.56 7.92 -14.50
CA PRO A 247 -1.71 7.76 -13.62
C PRO A 247 -1.47 8.43 -12.26
N VAL A 248 -2.14 9.57 -12.02
CA VAL A 248 -2.32 10.13 -10.68
C VAL A 248 -3.40 9.31 -9.97
N VAL A 249 -3.09 8.81 -8.77
CA VAL A 249 -4.08 8.16 -7.89
C VAL A 249 -4.81 9.23 -7.10
N PHE A 250 -6.10 9.38 -7.35
CA PHE A 250 -6.97 10.24 -6.55
C PHE A 250 -7.72 9.42 -5.52
N ASN A 251 -7.82 9.95 -4.30
CA ASN A 251 -8.56 9.35 -3.21
C ASN A 251 -9.96 9.94 -3.15
N LEU A 252 -10.96 9.13 -2.82
CA LEU A 252 -12.32 9.57 -2.60
C LEU A 252 -12.37 10.52 -1.39
N TRP A 253 -12.84 11.75 -1.62
CA TRP A 253 -13.09 12.77 -0.60
C TRP A 253 -14.53 12.73 -0.09
N GLY A 254 -15.47 12.34 -0.96
CA GLY A 254 -16.86 12.17 -0.57
C GLY A 254 -17.70 11.53 -1.66
N LYS A 255 -18.81 10.92 -1.23
CA LYS A 255 -19.79 10.28 -2.09
C LYS A 255 -21.19 10.87 -1.87
N HIS A 256 -21.95 11.00 -2.94
CA HIS A 256 -23.34 11.47 -2.90
C HIS A 256 -24.20 10.67 -3.85
N THR A 257 -25.45 10.40 -3.50
CA THR A 257 -26.40 9.69 -4.37
C THR A 257 -27.67 10.52 -4.49
N PHE A 258 -28.20 10.63 -5.70
CA PHE A 258 -29.43 11.38 -5.95
C PHE A 258 -30.27 10.70 -7.04
N LEU A 259 -31.58 10.94 -6.99
CA LEU A 259 -32.54 10.44 -7.97
C LEU A 259 -32.58 11.39 -9.18
N LEU A 260 -32.57 10.83 -10.39
CA LEU A 260 -32.77 11.58 -11.63
C LEU A 260 -33.95 10.98 -12.41
N ASP A 261 -35.01 11.78 -12.58
CA ASP A 261 -36.29 11.30 -13.14
C ASP A 261 -36.22 10.97 -14.64
N LYS A 262 -35.36 11.67 -15.38
CA LYS A 262 -35.19 11.49 -16.82
C LYS A 262 -33.77 11.82 -17.25
N PRO A 263 -33.25 11.17 -18.31
CA PRO A 263 -31.94 11.51 -18.85
C PRO A 263 -32.03 12.93 -19.45
N GLN A 264 -31.09 13.80 -19.05
CA GLN A 264 -31.02 15.19 -19.49
C GLN A 264 -29.59 15.72 -19.35
N ASP A 265 -29.26 16.80 -20.07
CA ASP A 265 -27.98 17.48 -19.89
C ASP A 265 -27.85 18.04 -18.46
N LEU A 266 -26.71 17.81 -17.82
CA LEU A 266 -26.41 18.30 -16.47
C LEU A 266 -25.20 19.23 -16.51
N SER A 267 -25.29 20.39 -15.86
CA SER A 267 -24.13 21.25 -15.61
C SER A 267 -23.67 21.11 -14.16
N VAL A 268 -22.37 20.85 -14.00
CA VAL A 268 -21.70 20.64 -12.72
C VAL A 268 -20.81 21.83 -12.44
N SER A 269 -21.00 22.48 -11.31
CA SER A 269 -20.14 23.58 -10.85
C SER A 269 -19.63 23.34 -9.45
N LEU A 270 -18.36 23.66 -9.22
CA LEU A 270 -17.73 23.64 -7.91
C LEU A 270 -17.56 25.07 -7.40
N ILE A 271 -18.18 25.38 -6.27
CA ILE A 271 -18.15 26.69 -5.64
C ILE A 271 -17.34 26.59 -4.36
N SER A 272 -16.14 27.17 -4.34
CA SER A 272 -15.39 27.31 -3.08
C SER A 272 -16.16 28.24 -2.15
N ARG A 273 -16.39 27.81 -0.90
CA ARG A 273 -16.91 28.70 0.16
C ARG A 273 -15.80 29.47 0.87
N ASP A 274 -14.56 29.19 0.49
CA ASP A 274 -13.37 29.71 1.13
C ASP A 274 -12.74 30.81 0.26
N PRO A 275 -12.47 32.00 0.82
CA PRO A 275 -11.85 33.09 0.06
C PRO A 275 -10.40 32.79 -0.33
N ASP A 276 -9.73 31.84 0.32
CA ASP A 276 -8.32 31.53 0.06
C ASP A 276 -8.14 30.54 -1.10
N PHE A 277 -9.22 29.94 -1.61
CA PHE A 277 -9.18 28.95 -2.68
C PHE A 277 -10.13 29.31 -3.82
N GLU A 278 -9.62 29.35 -5.05
CA GLU A 278 -10.42 29.58 -6.26
C GLU A 278 -10.35 28.36 -7.20
N VAL A 279 -11.49 28.05 -7.81
CA VAL A 279 -11.57 27.18 -8.99
C VAL A 279 -11.34 28.07 -10.21
N LYS A 280 -10.35 27.75 -11.05
CA LYS A 280 -9.98 28.56 -12.23
C LYS A 280 -11.23 28.93 -13.05
N MET A 281 -11.41 30.22 -13.35
CA MET A 281 -12.65 30.76 -13.94
C MET A 281 -13.11 30.05 -15.22
N GLU A 282 -12.19 29.58 -16.07
CA GLU A 282 -12.50 28.88 -17.32
C GLU A 282 -13.13 27.48 -17.11
N ASP A 283 -13.04 26.90 -15.91
CA ASP A 283 -13.46 25.52 -15.58
C ASP A 283 -14.58 25.46 -14.53
N GLN A 284 -15.21 26.59 -14.17
CA GLN A 284 -16.19 26.65 -13.07
C GLN A 284 -17.46 25.82 -13.31
N SER A 285 -17.84 25.59 -14.56
CA SER A 285 -18.98 24.75 -14.92
C SER A 285 -18.65 23.80 -16.06
N LYS A 286 -18.90 22.50 -15.87
CA LYS A 286 -18.72 21.46 -16.89
C LYS A 286 -20.03 20.79 -17.19
N GLU A 287 -20.28 20.51 -18.47
CA GLU A 287 -21.50 19.84 -18.92
C GLU A 287 -21.29 18.33 -19.05
N ILE A 288 -22.31 17.58 -18.66
CA ILE A 288 -22.46 16.15 -18.88
C ILE A 288 -23.65 15.99 -19.82
N LYS A 289 -23.42 15.36 -20.97
CA LYS A 289 -24.46 15.22 -22.01
C LYS A 289 -25.40 14.07 -21.69
N GLU A 290 -26.66 14.22 -22.07
CA GLU A 290 -27.71 13.20 -21.96
C GLU A 290 -27.25 11.85 -22.54
N GLY A 291 -26.60 11.88 -23.70
CA GLY A 291 -26.09 10.68 -24.37
C GLY A 291 -25.08 9.88 -23.54
N GLN A 292 -24.25 10.55 -22.74
CA GLN A 292 -23.27 9.89 -21.85
C GLN A 292 -23.97 9.19 -20.69
N LEU A 293 -25.02 9.81 -20.15
CA LEU A 293 -25.84 9.22 -19.09
C LEU A 293 -26.64 8.01 -19.62
N LYS A 294 -27.20 8.11 -20.82
CA LYS A 294 -27.90 7.00 -21.49
C LYS A 294 -26.99 5.81 -21.79
N ALA A 295 -25.74 6.08 -22.19
CA ALA A 295 -24.74 5.04 -22.44
C ALA A 295 -24.30 4.32 -21.15
N GLY A 296 -24.62 4.85 -19.96
CA GLY A 296 -24.19 4.31 -18.68
C GLY A 296 -22.69 4.48 -18.41
N GLU A 297 -21.99 5.28 -19.22
CA GLU A 297 -20.56 5.53 -19.09
C GLU A 297 -20.25 6.29 -17.80
N VAL A 298 -19.13 5.95 -17.17
CA VAL A 298 -18.62 6.73 -16.04
C VAL A 298 -18.00 8.02 -16.58
N VAL A 299 -18.57 9.15 -16.19
CA VAL A 299 -18.14 10.46 -16.68
C VAL A 299 -17.24 11.13 -15.65
N HIS A 300 -16.02 11.49 -16.05
CA HIS A 300 -15.05 12.20 -15.22
C HIS A 300 -14.89 13.66 -15.64
N GLN A 301 -15.04 14.58 -14.70
CA GLN A 301 -14.87 16.01 -14.88
C GLN A 301 -13.82 16.54 -13.92
N GLN A 302 -12.77 17.16 -14.46
CA GLN A 302 -11.63 17.65 -13.67
C GLN A 302 -11.82 19.11 -13.31
N PHE A 303 -11.60 19.48 -12.05
CA PHE A 303 -11.69 20.86 -11.59
C PHE A 303 -10.38 21.26 -10.91
N PRO A 304 -9.59 22.15 -11.53
CA PRO A 304 -8.37 22.66 -10.94
C PRO A 304 -8.69 23.71 -9.86
N PHE A 305 -8.17 23.49 -8.66
CA PHE A 305 -8.16 24.42 -7.54
C PHE A 305 -6.78 25.08 -7.42
N SER A 306 -6.76 26.35 -7.08
CA SER A 306 -5.55 27.11 -6.75
C SER A 306 -5.77 27.98 -5.52
N VAL A 307 -4.72 28.15 -4.71
CA VAL A 307 -4.73 29.12 -3.62
C VAL A 307 -4.62 30.55 -4.16
N LEU A 308 -5.43 31.44 -3.63
CA LEU A 308 -5.41 32.87 -3.92
C LEU A 308 -4.32 33.58 -3.09
N GLY A 309 -3.36 34.19 -3.77
CA GLY A 309 -2.34 35.05 -3.15
C GLY A 309 -1.44 34.34 -2.13
N ASN A 310 -1.25 34.96 -0.96
CA ASN A 310 -0.43 34.44 0.15
C ASN A 310 -1.24 33.61 1.17
N GLY A 311 -2.42 33.10 0.77
CA GLY A 311 -3.32 32.33 1.65
C GLY A 311 -2.62 31.12 2.29
N GLU A 312 -2.90 30.88 3.57
CA GLU A 312 -2.33 29.72 4.26
C GLU A 312 -3.07 28.44 3.87
N MET A 313 -2.32 27.37 3.64
CA MET A 313 -2.89 26.03 3.46
C MET A 313 -3.68 25.54 4.66
N HIS A 314 -4.97 25.32 4.47
CA HIS A 314 -5.87 24.76 5.47
C HIS A 314 -6.98 23.93 4.81
N LEU A 315 -7.54 23.01 5.60
CA LEU A 315 -8.72 22.21 5.21
C LEU A 315 -9.92 23.15 5.03
N PHE A 316 -10.61 23.03 3.91
CA PHE A 316 -11.73 23.90 3.55
C PHE A 316 -12.88 23.07 2.96
N THR A 317 -14.04 23.70 2.82
CA THR A 317 -15.23 23.05 2.25
C THR A 317 -15.69 23.78 1.00
N PHE A 318 -15.92 23.04 -0.07
CA PHE A 318 -16.53 23.56 -1.29
C PHE A 318 -17.90 22.92 -1.53
N LEU A 319 -18.76 23.63 -2.25
CA LEU A 319 -20.09 23.18 -2.61
C LEU A 319 -20.06 22.62 -4.03
N VAL A 320 -20.54 21.39 -4.18
CA VAL A 320 -20.83 20.82 -5.50
C VAL A 320 -22.28 21.17 -5.83
N GLN A 321 -22.51 21.79 -6.98
CA GLN A 321 -23.84 22.13 -7.47
C GLN A 321 -24.07 21.50 -8.84
N ILE A 322 -25.18 20.78 -8.97
CA ILE A 322 -25.61 20.15 -10.22
C ILE A 322 -26.91 20.79 -10.65
N LYS A 323 -26.96 21.28 -11.89
CA LYS A 323 -28.13 21.92 -12.46
C LYS A 323 -28.57 21.20 -13.73
N GLY A 324 -29.86 21.21 -14.00
CA GLY A 324 -30.45 20.66 -15.22
C GLY A 324 -30.49 21.68 -16.36
N PRO A 325 -31.11 21.31 -17.50
CA PRO A 325 -31.39 22.26 -18.57
C PRO A 325 -32.29 23.36 -18.01
N ASN A 326 -31.94 24.63 -18.23
CA ASN A 326 -32.53 25.85 -17.63
C ASN A 326 -31.98 26.27 -16.25
N ASN A 327 -30.83 25.75 -15.83
CA ASN A 327 -30.16 26.17 -14.58
C ASN A 327 -30.94 25.81 -13.29
N ASN A 328 -31.95 24.96 -13.39
CA ASN A 328 -32.70 24.44 -12.24
C ASN A 328 -31.79 23.56 -11.39
N LEU A 329 -31.72 23.82 -10.09
CA LEU A 329 -30.93 23.04 -9.15
C LEU A 329 -31.49 21.61 -9.02
N VAL A 330 -30.68 20.62 -9.39
CA VAL A 330 -31.01 19.19 -9.21
C VAL A 330 -30.57 18.74 -7.82
N THR A 331 -29.31 18.99 -7.47
CA THR A 331 -28.78 18.69 -6.14
C THR A 331 -27.58 19.55 -5.80
N GLN A 332 -27.36 19.79 -4.51
CA GLN A 332 -26.16 20.44 -4.00
C GLN A 332 -25.71 19.78 -2.70
N PHE A 333 -24.40 19.61 -2.53
CA PHE A 333 -23.84 19.03 -1.31
C PHE A 333 -22.43 19.56 -1.05
N PRO A 334 -22.07 19.79 0.23
CA PRO A 334 -20.73 20.24 0.58
C PRO A 334 -19.74 19.07 0.61
N ILE A 335 -18.49 19.34 0.25
CA ILE A 335 -17.36 18.41 0.35
C ILE A 335 -16.24 19.09 1.11
N THR A 336 -15.72 18.40 2.12
CA THR A 336 -14.56 18.84 2.90
C THR A 336 -13.29 18.23 2.32
N THR A 337 -12.30 19.07 2.04
CA THR A 337 -10.99 18.61 1.55
C THR A 337 -10.21 17.89 2.64
N PRO A 338 -9.23 17.02 2.31
CA PRO A 338 -8.34 16.41 3.29
C PRO A 338 -7.35 17.42 3.87
N ASP A 339 -6.72 17.06 4.99
CA ASP A 339 -5.74 17.93 5.64
C ASP A 339 -4.58 18.31 4.70
N PRO A 340 -4.09 19.57 4.79
CA PRO A 340 -2.89 19.97 4.09
C PRO A 340 -1.71 19.11 4.51
N ALA A 341 -0.75 18.93 3.61
CA ALA A 341 0.46 18.19 3.93
C ALA A 341 1.12 18.83 5.17
N PRO A 342 1.51 18.04 6.19
CA PRO A 342 1.99 18.59 7.46
C PRO A 342 3.19 19.51 7.25
N LYS A 343 3.03 20.79 7.61
CA LYS A 343 4.08 21.81 7.54
C LYS A 343 5.16 21.49 8.59
N LEU A 344 6.35 21.07 8.13
CA LEU A 344 7.57 21.04 8.94
C LEU A 344 8.12 22.48 9.08
N THR A 345 7.51 23.31 9.92
CA THR A 345 8.03 24.65 10.26
C THR A 345 8.43 24.68 11.74
N GLY A 346 9.72 24.88 11.97
CA GLY A 346 10.33 24.92 13.31
C GLY A 346 10.24 26.29 13.98
N MET A 347 10.23 26.24 15.31
CA MET A 347 10.79 27.21 16.28
C MET A 347 11.02 28.65 15.79
N THR A 348 10.12 29.56 16.17
CA THR A 348 10.47 30.91 16.66
C THR A 348 9.39 31.45 17.62
N SER A 349 9.81 31.67 18.87
CA SER A 349 9.35 32.65 19.88
C SER A 349 7.88 33.17 19.93
N LYS A 350 7.18 32.70 20.99
CA LYS A 350 6.35 33.44 21.98
C LYS A 350 4.91 33.89 21.62
N PRO A 351 4.03 34.05 22.66
CA PRO A 351 2.71 33.43 22.72
C PRO A 351 1.53 34.43 22.73
N ASN A 352 0.32 33.86 22.78
CA ASN A 352 -1.02 34.45 23.04
C ASN A 352 -1.93 34.64 21.82
N ARG A 353 -2.85 33.70 21.62
CA ARG A 353 -4.27 33.91 22.00
C ARG A 353 -5.09 32.63 21.81
N LEU A 354 -5.34 31.97 22.93
CA LEU A 354 -6.55 31.16 23.14
C LEU A 354 -7.79 31.98 22.77
N GLN A 355 -8.63 31.48 21.86
CA GLN A 355 -10.07 31.73 21.94
C GLN A 355 -10.89 30.64 21.23
N LYS A 356 -11.41 29.74 22.08
CA LYS A 356 -12.77 29.16 22.04
C LYS A 356 -13.23 28.54 20.72
N ARG A 357 -12.95 27.24 20.56
CA ARG A 357 -13.86 26.35 19.83
C ARG A 357 -14.82 25.73 20.84
N LYS A 358 -16.11 26.00 20.64
CA LYS A 358 -17.24 25.51 21.44
C LYS A 358 -17.19 23.99 21.54
N GLU A 359 -17.24 23.50 22.77
CA GLU A 359 -17.61 22.14 23.13
C GLU A 359 -18.96 21.79 22.47
N ILE A 360 -18.96 20.77 21.63
CA ILE A 360 -20.15 19.93 21.43
C ILE A 360 -19.86 18.68 22.24
N LYS A 361 -20.64 18.53 23.31
CA LYS A 361 -20.59 17.48 24.32
C LYS A 361 -20.42 16.11 23.67
N SER A 362 -19.22 15.54 23.80
CA SER A 362 -18.99 14.12 23.61
C SER A 362 -19.63 13.36 24.76
N ALA A 363 -20.45 12.36 24.42
CA ALA A 363 -20.86 11.31 25.34
C ALA A 363 -19.62 10.56 25.88
N PRO A 364 -19.72 9.87 27.03
CA PRO A 364 -18.56 9.37 27.76
C PRO A 364 -17.77 8.34 26.95
N PHE A 365 -16.45 8.49 27.00
CA PHE A 365 -15.43 7.57 26.51
C PHE A 365 -15.81 6.10 26.71
N LEU A 366 -16.02 5.38 25.60
CA LEU A 366 -15.77 3.94 25.59
C LEU A 366 -14.29 3.72 25.26
N LEU A 367 -13.57 3.39 26.31
CA LEU A 367 -12.18 2.94 26.41
C LEU A 367 -11.63 2.32 25.11
N THR A 368 -10.62 2.97 24.52
CA THR A 368 -9.67 2.31 23.62
C THR A 368 -9.13 1.08 24.33
N PRO A 369 -9.12 -0.12 23.71
CA PRO A 369 -8.53 -1.29 24.34
C PRO A 369 -7.06 -0.97 24.65
N THR A 370 -6.68 -1.10 25.92
CA THR A 370 -5.28 -0.91 26.34
C THR A 370 -4.45 -2.00 25.68
N VAL A 371 -3.76 -1.67 24.59
CA VAL A 371 -2.87 -2.60 23.88
C VAL A 371 -1.74 -2.99 24.83
N LYS A 372 -1.77 -4.23 25.32
CA LYS A 372 -0.72 -4.80 26.17
C LYS A 372 0.31 -5.49 25.27
N TYR A 373 1.52 -4.95 25.22
CA TYR A 373 2.65 -5.60 24.57
C TYR A 373 3.12 -6.82 25.37
N PRO A 374 3.44 -7.95 24.71
CA PRO A 374 4.02 -9.09 25.40
C PRO A 374 5.44 -8.74 25.89
N LYS A 375 5.86 -9.33 27.01
CA LYS A 375 7.20 -9.10 27.56
C LYS A 375 8.19 -10.09 26.96
N PHE A 376 9.30 -9.58 26.42
CA PHE A 376 10.40 -10.40 25.94
C PHE A 376 11.00 -11.25 27.07
N GLN A 377 11.13 -12.57 26.84
CA GLN A 377 11.76 -13.50 27.78
C GLN A 377 13.10 -13.98 27.23
N ASP A 378 14.15 -13.86 28.04
CA ASP A 378 15.46 -14.44 27.71
C ASP A 378 15.45 -15.93 28.07
N LYS A 379 15.39 -16.78 27.05
CA LYS A 379 15.30 -18.24 27.17
C LYS A 379 16.28 -18.90 26.22
N THR A 380 16.67 -20.13 26.51
CA THR A 380 17.42 -20.96 25.56
C THR A 380 16.53 -21.32 24.37
N LEU A 381 17.04 -21.19 23.15
CA LEU A 381 16.30 -21.54 21.95
C LEU A 381 15.96 -23.03 21.94
N ASN A 382 14.69 -23.36 21.74
CA ASN A 382 14.25 -24.72 21.47
C ASN A 382 14.36 -24.99 19.95
N ILE A 383 15.46 -25.62 19.56
CA ILE A 383 15.75 -25.96 18.17
C ILE A 383 15.36 -27.42 17.94
N THR A 384 14.55 -27.66 16.90
CA THR A 384 14.03 -28.98 16.53
C THR A 384 14.83 -29.63 15.39
N SER A 385 15.49 -28.81 14.56
CA SER A 385 16.19 -29.27 13.35
C SER A 385 17.70 -29.07 13.46
N TYR A 386 18.45 -30.12 13.15
CA TYR A 386 19.91 -30.16 13.22
C TYR A 386 20.50 -30.71 11.93
N GLY A 387 21.78 -30.46 11.72
CA GLY A 387 22.52 -31.00 10.58
C GLY A 387 23.97 -31.29 10.92
N VAL A 388 24.51 -32.37 10.33
CA VAL A 388 25.92 -32.74 10.47
C VAL A 388 26.71 -32.28 9.26
N ALA A 389 27.79 -31.53 9.50
CA ALA A 389 28.68 -31.08 8.45
C ALA A 389 29.43 -32.26 7.77
N LEU A 390 29.25 -32.41 6.47
CA LEU A 390 29.88 -33.46 5.65
C LEU A 390 31.31 -33.12 5.23
N LYS A 391 31.67 -31.84 5.27
CA LYS A 391 32.98 -31.30 4.85
C LYS A 391 33.41 -30.18 5.79
N SER A 392 34.71 -30.05 6.02
CA SER A 392 35.28 -28.91 6.72
C SER A 392 35.36 -27.69 5.79
N VAL A 393 34.94 -26.52 6.28
CA VAL A 393 35.04 -25.23 5.60
C VAL A 393 35.69 -24.24 6.55
N LEU A 394 36.95 -23.92 6.27
CA LEU A 394 37.72 -22.87 6.93
C LEU A 394 38.06 -21.80 5.89
N ARG A 395 37.93 -20.53 6.25
CA ARG A 395 38.18 -19.42 5.33
C ARG A 395 39.44 -18.67 5.77
N GLN A 396 40.28 -18.32 4.80
CA GLN A 396 41.50 -17.55 5.06
C GLN A 396 41.19 -16.13 5.57
N SER A 397 40.07 -15.55 5.13
CA SER A 397 39.50 -14.32 5.68
C SER A 397 38.14 -14.59 6.30
N LYS A 398 37.90 -14.05 7.50
CA LYS A 398 36.57 -14.11 8.14
C LYS A 398 35.58 -13.33 7.27
N ILE A 399 34.61 -14.04 6.72
CA ILE A 399 33.51 -13.45 5.96
C ILE A 399 32.30 -13.37 6.88
N ASP A 400 31.80 -12.15 7.09
CA ASP A 400 30.60 -11.92 7.91
C ASP A 400 29.42 -12.76 7.41
N TYR A 401 28.65 -13.28 8.36
CA TYR A 401 27.43 -14.07 8.13
C TYR A 401 27.60 -15.43 7.43
N LEU A 402 28.83 -15.92 7.22
CA LEU A 402 29.09 -17.29 6.79
C LEU A 402 29.70 -18.10 7.95
N LEU A 403 29.14 -19.27 8.26
CA LEU A 403 29.71 -20.12 9.29
C LEU A 403 30.93 -20.91 8.79
N GLU A 404 31.89 -21.08 9.70
CA GLU A 404 33.03 -21.98 9.56
C GLU A 404 32.77 -23.21 10.43
N TYR A 405 33.01 -24.39 9.86
CA TYR A 405 32.67 -25.67 10.49
C TYR A 405 33.63 -26.75 10.03
N PHE A 406 33.82 -27.76 10.87
CA PHE A 406 34.57 -28.96 10.56
C PHE A 406 33.64 -30.11 10.17
N LYS A 407 34.17 -31.07 9.42
CA LYS A 407 33.45 -32.31 9.13
C LYS A 407 33.10 -33.00 10.46
N GLY A 408 31.83 -33.32 10.66
CA GLY A 408 31.30 -33.90 11.88
C GLY A 408 30.67 -32.89 12.84
N ASP A 409 30.86 -31.58 12.64
CA ASP A 409 30.21 -30.57 13.50
C ASP A 409 28.68 -30.65 13.39
N THR A 410 28.01 -30.61 14.55
CA THR A 410 26.56 -30.52 14.68
C THR A 410 26.13 -29.05 14.63
N ILE A 411 25.32 -28.71 13.64
CA ILE A 411 24.83 -27.36 13.38
C ILE A 411 23.33 -27.33 13.65
N ALA A 412 22.87 -26.40 14.49
CA ALA A 412 21.44 -26.21 14.73
C ALA A 412 20.85 -25.24 13.72
N PHE A 413 19.67 -25.53 13.17
CA PHE A 413 19.02 -24.67 12.18
C PHE A 413 17.95 -23.77 12.81
N LEU A 414 17.97 -22.48 12.47
CA LEU A 414 17.03 -21.46 12.99
C LEU A 414 15.74 -21.33 12.16
N GLY A 415 15.51 -22.26 11.23
CA GLY A 415 14.34 -22.31 10.35
C GLY A 415 14.56 -23.34 9.25
N GLU A 416 13.47 -23.76 8.59
CA GLU A 416 13.53 -24.68 7.45
C GLU A 416 13.74 -23.95 6.12
N ASP A 417 13.47 -22.64 6.10
CA ASP A 417 13.64 -21.78 4.94
C ASP A 417 15.10 -21.69 4.50
N LYS A 418 15.28 -21.68 3.17
CA LYS A 418 16.59 -21.61 2.55
C LYS A 418 16.84 -20.24 1.96
N VAL A 419 18.02 -19.69 2.24
CA VAL A 419 18.50 -18.46 1.62
C VAL A 419 19.23 -18.79 0.33
N LYS A 420 18.87 -18.13 -0.78
CA LYS A 420 19.58 -18.25 -2.05
C LYS A 420 20.61 -17.11 -2.14
N ALA A 421 21.90 -17.44 -2.21
CA ALA A 421 22.96 -16.44 -2.32
C ALA A 421 24.11 -16.97 -3.17
N ILE A 422 24.82 -16.08 -3.84
CA ILE A 422 25.91 -16.49 -4.74
C ILE A 422 27.10 -17.04 -3.95
N GLY A 423 27.59 -18.21 -4.39
CA GLY A 423 28.86 -18.76 -3.96
C GLY A 423 30.03 -18.09 -4.68
N GLN A 424 31.09 -18.86 -4.98
CA GLN A 424 32.20 -18.33 -5.79
C GLN A 424 31.82 -18.13 -7.27
N THR A 425 30.98 -19.01 -7.83
CA THR A 425 30.67 -19.01 -9.28
C THR A 425 29.21 -19.29 -9.64
N LYS A 426 28.38 -19.80 -8.71
CA LYS A 426 26.96 -20.14 -8.94
C LYS A 426 26.11 -19.75 -7.74
N VAL A 427 24.82 -19.51 -7.97
CA VAL A 427 23.81 -19.38 -6.90
C VAL A 427 23.75 -20.69 -6.12
N LYS A 428 23.78 -20.59 -4.80
CA LYS A 428 23.75 -21.71 -3.86
C LYS A 428 22.61 -21.52 -2.87
N GLU A 429 22.13 -22.64 -2.35
CA GLU A 429 21.17 -22.66 -1.24
C GLU A 429 21.93 -22.79 0.08
N TRP A 430 21.46 -22.04 1.07
CA TRP A 430 22.06 -21.97 2.39
C TRP A 430 20.98 -22.09 3.47
N TYR A 431 21.28 -22.84 4.53
CA TYR A 431 20.52 -22.82 5.77
C TYR A 431 21.03 -21.71 6.70
N VAL A 432 20.15 -21.13 7.50
CA VAL A 432 20.53 -20.27 8.62
C VAL A 432 20.79 -21.16 9.83
N GLY A 433 22.06 -21.23 10.25
CA GLY A 433 22.51 -22.12 11.31
C GLY A 433 23.13 -21.39 12.49
N VAL A 434 23.21 -22.11 13.62
CA VAL A 434 23.99 -21.76 14.81
C VAL A 434 25.07 -22.80 15.02
N LEU A 435 26.31 -22.33 15.15
CA LEU A 435 27.44 -23.14 15.55
C LEU A 435 28.36 -22.31 16.43
N ARG A 436 28.78 -22.85 17.59
CA ARG A 436 29.66 -22.18 18.56
C ARG A 436 29.14 -20.79 18.93
N ARG A 437 27.83 -20.72 19.20
CA ARG A 437 27.08 -19.48 19.52
C ARG A 437 27.13 -18.38 18.44
N LYS A 438 27.56 -18.67 17.22
CA LYS A 438 27.51 -17.74 16.08
C LYS A 438 26.39 -18.10 15.14
N ILE A 439 25.73 -17.09 14.59
CA ILE A 439 24.69 -17.24 13.57
C ILE A 439 25.28 -16.96 12.20
N GLY A 440 24.93 -17.77 11.21
CA GLY A 440 25.30 -17.51 9.82
C GLY A 440 24.79 -18.57 8.86
N LEU A 441 25.19 -18.41 7.60
CA LEU A 441 24.78 -19.28 6.51
C LEU A 441 25.68 -20.51 6.40
N VAL A 442 25.05 -21.66 6.16
CA VAL A 442 25.70 -22.94 5.91
C VAL A 442 25.18 -23.55 4.61
N HIS A 443 26.08 -23.97 3.74
CA HIS A 443 25.72 -24.47 2.41
C HIS A 443 24.96 -25.80 2.51
N CYS A 444 23.77 -25.89 1.90
CA CYS A 444 22.91 -27.06 2.03
C CYS A 444 23.59 -28.37 1.59
N LYS A 445 24.44 -28.36 0.54
CA LYS A 445 25.13 -29.58 0.07
C LYS A 445 26.25 -30.05 1.01
N ASN A 446 26.67 -29.21 1.95
CA ASN A 446 27.73 -29.55 2.90
C ASN A 446 27.17 -30.12 4.20
N VAL A 447 25.85 -30.27 4.33
CA VAL A 447 25.21 -30.70 5.57
C VAL A 447 24.20 -31.80 5.29
N LYS A 448 24.18 -32.82 6.15
CA LYS A 448 23.11 -33.81 6.20
C LYS A 448 22.18 -33.45 7.34
N VAL A 449 20.90 -33.18 7.02
CA VAL A 449 19.87 -32.90 8.03
C VAL A 449 19.63 -34.17 8.86
N ILE A 450 19.54 -34.01 10.17
CA ILE A 450 19.34 -35.07 11.16
C ILE A 450 18.26 -34.66 12.17
N LEU A 451 17.64 -35.64 12.81
CA LEU A 451 16.70 -35.41 13.90
C LEU A 451 17.44 -35.06 15.20
N LYS A 452 16.79 -34.33 16.11
CA LYS A 452 17.34 -33.94 17.41
C LYS A 452 17.91 -35.11 18.22
N GLU A 453 17.28 -36.28 18.14
CA GLU A 453 17.71 -37.51 18.82
C GLU A 453 19.03 -38.07 18.29
N GLN A 454 19.41 -37.73 17.06
CA GLN A 454 20.63 -38.18 16.40
C GLN A 454 21.78 -37.16 16.55
N ALA A 455 21.52 -36.01 17.20
CA ALA A 455 22.49 -34.95 17.36
C ALA A 455 23.49 -35.29 18.48
N ILE A 456 24.77 -35.39 18.13
CA ILE A 456 25.87 -35.61 19.07
C ILE A 456 26.45 -34.22 19.42
N ASP A 457 26.69 -33.97 20.71
CA ASP A 457 27.29 -32.74 21.25
C ASP A 457 26.52 -31.44 20.92
N ILE A 458 25.35 -31.28 21.54
CA ILE A 458 24.44 -30.12 21.36
C ILE A 458 24.97 -28.87 22.09
N THR A 459 26.00 -28.99 22.94
CA THR A 459 26.46 -27.92 23.85
C THR A 459 26.87 -26.64 23.12
N ASP A 460 27.51 -26.78 21.95
CA ASP A 460 27.96 -25.67 21.10
C ASP A 460 26.82 -24.97 20.32
N SER A 461 25.63 -25.55 20.31
CA SER A 461 24.45 -25.04 19.61
C SER A 461 23.43 -24.33 20.52
N VAL A 462 23.65 -24.37 21.84
CA VAL A 462 22.79 -23.67 22.81
C VAL A 462 23.00 -22.16 22.71
N LEU A 463 21.96 -21.44 22.30
CA LEU A 463 21.96 -20.00 22.13
C LEU A 463 20.77 -19.39 22.88
N PRO A 464 20.96 -18.40 23.77
CA PRO A 464 19.85 -17.67 24.39
C PRO A 464 19.20 -16.68 23.39
N THR A 465 17.90 -16.41 23.55
CA THR A 465 17.12 -15.51 22.69
C THR A 465 17.68 -14.09 22.68
N ARG A 466 18.30 -13.63 23.79
CA ARG A 466 19.04 -12.36 23.81
C ARG A 466 20.21 -12.34 22.82
N ASN A 467 21.03 -13.40 22.80
CA ASN A 467 22.18 -13.46 21.89
C ASN A 467 21.71 -13.59 20.43
N LEU A 468 20.60 -14.29 20.19
CA LEU A 468 19.95 -14.34 18.88
C LEU A 468 19.58 -12.92 18.42
N LEU A 469 18.83 -12.20 19.24
CA LEU A 469 18.38 -10.84 18.96
C LEU A 469 19.55 -9.88 18.67
N GLU A 470 20.57 -9.88 19.52
CA GLU A 470 21.74 -9.00 19.36
C GLU A 470 22.51 -9.29 18.06
N GLN A 471 22.67 -10.56 17.68
CA GLN A 471 23.39 -10.95 16.46
C GLN A 471 22.60 -10.67 15.18
N ILE A 472 21.30 -10.96 15.15
CA ILE A 472 20.49 -10.73 13.95
C ILE A 472 20.27 -9.24 13.69
N ALA A 473 20.30 -8.39 14.72
CA ALA A 473 20.16 -6.94 14.58
C ALA A 473 21.46 -6.22 14.15
N LEU A 474 22.61 -6.90 14.09
CA LEU A 474 23.88 -6.29 13.68
C LEU A 474 23.87 -5.53 12.33
N PRO A 475 23.11 -5.91 11.30
CA PRO A 475 23.07 -5.17 10.03
C PRO A 475 22.69 -3.70 10.20
N PHE A 476 21.76 -3.40 11.11
CA PHE A 476 21.18 -2.07 11.35
C PHE A 476 22.19 -1.07 11.92
N LYS A 477 23.38 -1.55 12.31
CA LYS A 477 24.52 -0.72 12.67
C LYS A 477 25.09 0.09 11.50
N LYS A 478 24.89 -0.40 10.27
CA LYS A 478 25.54 0.13 9.07
C LYS A 478 24.55 0.50 7.95
N LEU A 479 23.25 0.21 8.11
CA LEU A 479 22.22 0.59 7.16
C LEU A 479 21.93 2.09 7.20
N THR A 480 21.66 2.65 6.03
CA THR A 480 21.22 4.03 5.83
C THR A 480 19.70 4.10 6.03
N TYR A 481 19.22 5.17 6.66
CA TYR A 481 17.80 5.40 6.92
C TYR A 481 17.42 6.88 6.76
N ILE A 482 16.15 7.13 6.45
CA ILE A 482 15.55 8.47 6.48
C ILE A 482 14.87 8.65 7.84
N TYR A 483 15.44 9.50 8.69
CA TYR A 483 14.95 9.67 10.06
C TYR A 483 13.47 10.07 10.13
N SER A 484 13.01 10.97 9.26
CA SER A 484 11.60 11.41 9.26
C SER A 484 10.63 10.27 8.95
N LEU A 485 11.01 9.37 8.03
CA LEU A 485 10.21 8.20 7.67
C LEU A 485 10.17 7.20 8.83
N VAL A 486 11.32 6.93 9.46
CA VAL A 486 11.36 6.05 10.64
C VAL A 486 10.54 6.63 11.79
N LEU A 487 10.65 7.94 12.04
CA LEU A 487 9.90 8.63 13.08
C LEU A 487 8.39 8.53 12.84
N SER A 488 7.91 8.89 11.64
CA SER A 488 6.48 8.84 11.32
C SER A 488 5.94 7.42 11.42
N THR A 489 6.62 6.45 10.78
CA THR A 489 6.18 5.05 10.73
C THR A 489 6.12 4.42 12.12
N VAL A 490 7.07 4.72 13.01
CA VAL A 490 7.03 4.22 14.40
C VAL A 490 5.97 4.94 15.23
N SER A 491 5.85 6.26 15.12
CA SER A 491 4.84 7.03 15.86
C SER A 491 3.40 6.66 15.52
N GLU A 492 3.13 6.25 14.28
CA GLU A 492 1.79 5.85 13.83
C GLU A 492 1.43 4.41 14.22
N ARG A 493 2.42 3.54 14.45
CA ARG A 493 2.24 2.08 14.58
C ARG A 493 2.56 1.53 15.97
N VAL A 494 3.17 2.32 16.85
CA VAL A 494 3.37 1.98 18.26
C VAL A 494 2.32 2.70 19.10
N TYR A 495 1.56 1.94 19.89
CA TYR A 495 0.38 2.42 20.61
C TYR A 495 0.60 2.63 22.12
N ASN A 496 1.83 2.42 22.61
CA ASN A 496 2.18 2.64 24.01
C ASN A 496 3.60 3.22 24.11
N TRP A 497 3.70 4.52 24.37
CA TRP A 497 5.00 5.20 24.48
C TRP A 497 5.81 4.67 25.68
N LYS A 498 5.13 4.32 26.77
CA LYS A 498 5.77 3.83 28.00
C LYS A 498 6.43 2.48 27.79
N ALA A 499 5.74 1.56 27.10
CA ALA A 499 6.32 0.26 26.74
C ALA A 499 7.59 0.42 25.87
N LEU A 500 7.58 1.36 24.91
CA LEU A 500 8.75 1.67 24.10
C LEU A 500 9.88 2.29 24.93
N ALA A 501 9.56 3.25 25.79
CA ALA A 501 10.52 3.89 26.69
C ALA A 501 11.17 2.86 27.63
N ASP A 502 10.38 1.99 28.26
CA ASP A 502 10.85 0.94 29.17
C ASP A 502 11.85 0.00 28.49
N VAL A 503 11.53 -0.46 27.28
CA VAL A 503 12.40 -1.37 26.52
C VAL A 503 13.70 -0.70 26.05
N LEU A 504 13.65 0.59 25.75
CA LEU A 504 14.83 1.41 25.41
C LEU A 504 15.68 1.79 26.64
N GLY A 505 15.24 1.45 27.86
CA GLY A 505 15.95 1.73 29.10
C GLY A 505 15.64 3.09 29.73
N TYR A 506 14.55 3.74 29.30
CA TYR A 506 14.06 5.02 29.84
C TYR A 506 12.95 4.85 30.89
N SER A 507 12.86 3.70 31.55
CA SER A 507 11.83 3.39 32.56
C SER A 507 11.83 4.31 33.78
N HIS A 508 12.94 5.00 34.02
CA HIS A 508 13.11 5.97 35.11
C HIS A 508 12.70 7.39 34.72
N MET A 509 12.39 7.66 33.45
CA MET A 509 12.02 8.98 32.96
C MET A 509 10.50 9.14 32.94
N SER A 510 10.01 10.26 33.46
CA SER A 510 8.62 10.69 33.36
C SER A 510 8.33 11.32 32.00
N LEU A 511 7.04 11.47 31.63
CA LEU A 511 6.67 12.11 30.36
C LEU A 511 7.19 13.55 30.28
N ASP A 512 7.25 14.24 31.43
CA ASP A 512 7.75 15.61 31.56
C ASP A 512 9.26 15.72 31.25
N ASP A 513 10.02 14.63 31.41
CA ASP A 513 11.45 14.57 31.06
C ASP A 513 11.69 14.45 29.55
N PHE A 514 10.65 14.09 28.76
CA PHE A 514 10.71 13.98 27.30
C PHE A 514 10.24 15.24 26.57
N SER A 515 9.33 16.02 27.17
CA SER A 515 8.76 17.22 26.54
C SER A 515 8.27 18.25 27.56
N GLU A 516 8.64 19.53 27.38
CA GLU A 516 8.09 20.67 28.14
C GLU A 516 6.61 20.99 27.78
N VAL A 517 6.11 20.42 26.67
CA VAL A 517 4.76 20.65 26.16
C VAL A 517 3.93 19.38 26.36
N PRO A 518 2.75 19.43 27.01
CA PRO A 518 1.90 18.26 27.16
C PRO A 518 1.41 17.76 25.80
N ALA A 519 1.71 16.50 25.47
CA ALA A 519 1.18 15.84 24.27
C ALA A 519 -0.18 15.20 24.55
N ASP A 520 -1.16 15.56 23.72
CA ASP A 520 -2.53 15.06 23.78
C ASP A 520 -2.68 13.68 23.11
N LYS A 521 -1.82 13.37 22.12
CA LYS A 521 -1.86 12.11 21.36
C LYS A 521 -0.72 11.16 21.73
N GLU A 522 -1.05 9.87 21.79
CA GLU A 522 -0.08 8.81 22.07
C GLU A 522 1.05 8.73 21.02
N SER A 523 0.73 8.99 19.75
CA SER A 523 1.71 9.03 18.66
C SER A 523 2.76 10.14 18.84
N GLU A 524 2.36 11.29 19.39
CA GLU A 524 3.28 12.40 19.70
C GLU A 524 4.21 12.02 20.84
N ARG A 525 3.70 11.33 21.86
CA ARG A 525 4.51 10.82 22.97
C ARG A 525 5.53 9.79 22.50
N VAL A 526 5.13 8.86 21.62
CA VAL A 526 6.06 7.93 20.96
C VAL A 526 7.12 8.70 20.15
N ALA A 527 6.73 9.74 19.41
CA ALA A 527 7.66 10.55 18.64
C ALA A 527 8.70 11.24 19.53
N TYR A 528 8.33 11.71 20.74
CA TYR A 528 9.28 12.25 21.70
C TYR A 528 10.29 11.22 22.20
N VAL A 529 9.84 9.99 22.51
CA VAL A 529 10.75 8.90 22.91
C VAL A 529 11.75 8.58 21.80
N VAL A 530 11.28 8.48 20.55
CA VAL A 530 12.15 8.20 19.39
C VAL A 530 13.12 9.37 19.13
N LYS A 531 12.67 10.61 19.32
CA LYS A 531 13.52 11.80 19.22
C LYS A 531 14.63 11.78 20.28
N LYS A 532 14.28 11.48 21.54
CA LYS A 532 15.24 11.35 22.62
C LYS A 532 16.27 10.26 22.36
N LEU A 533 15.82 9.10 21.88
CA LEU A 533 16.71 8.01 21.47
C LEU A 533 17.73 8.47 20.42
N LYS A 534 17.29 9.27 19.45
CA LYS A 534 18.17 9.82 18.41
C LYS A 534 19.21 10.78 18.99
N GLU A 535 18.79 11.67 19.88
CA GLU A 535 19.67 12.62 20.57
C GLU A 535 20.75 11.89 21.39
N ASP A 536 20.36 10.88 22.16
CA ASP A 536 21.29 10.10 22.98
C ASP A 536 22.26 9.27 22.13
N CYS A 537 21.80 8.71 21.02
CA CYS A 537 22.67 8.03 20.05
C CYS A 537 23.62 9.01 19.35
N HIS A 538 23.21 10.26 19.12
CA HIS A 538 24.08 11.29 18.57
C HIS A 538 25.12 11.79 19.58
N ALA A 539 24.78 11.85 20.87
CA ALA A 539 25.73 12.16 21.93
C ALA A 539 26.74 11.02 22.15
N ASN A 540 26.28 9.77 22.04
CA ASN A 540 27.09 8.56 22.27
C ASN A 540 27.34 7.72 21.00
N ARG A 541 27.70 8.37 19.88
CA ARG A 541 27.90 7.72 18.56
C ARG A 541 28.76 6.46 18.52
N PRO A 542 29.90 6.33 19.25
CA PRO A 542 30.73 5.13 19.14
C PRO A 542 30.12 3.91 19.87
N ARG A 543 29.15 4.13 20.78
CA ARG A 543 28.56 3.07 21.61
C ARG A 543 27.13 2.71 21.22
N ARG A 544 26.34 3.67 20.72
CA ARG A 544 24.92 3.49 20.39
C ARG A 544 24.63 3.96 18.97
N GLN A 545 23.83 3.17 18.25
CA GLN A 545 23.39 3.50 16.90
C GLN A 545 21.87 3.43 16.83
N PHE A 546 21.28 4.55 16.42
CA PHE A 546 19.83 4.77 16.47
C PHE A 546 19.01 3.63 15.88
N LEU A 547 19.30 3.23 14.64
CA LEU A 547 18.52 2.21 13.93
C LEU A 547 18.67 0.82 14.59
N TYR A 548 19.87 0.49 15.09
CA TYR A 548 20.10 -0.75 15.83
C TYR A 548 19.29 -0.79 17.13
N GLU A 549 19.39 0.24 17.97
CA GLU A 549 18.66 0.31 19.26
C GLU A 549 17.15 0.25 19.05
N LEU A 550 16.65 0.96 18.04
CA LEU A 550 15.23 0.99 17.71
C LEU A 550 14.72 -0.38 17.23
N ILE A 551 15.43 -1.05 16.31
CA ILE A 551 15.00 -2.37 15.81
C ILE A 551 15.03 -3.42 16.93
N VAL A 552 16.05 -3.40 17.79
CA VAL A 552 16.12 -4.27 18.98
C VAL A 552 14.92 -4.02 19.90
N ALA A 553 14.56 -2.76 20.14
CA ALA A 553 13.41 -2.42 20.98
C ALA A 553 12.08 -2.89 20.38
N LEU A 554 11.87 -2.67 19.08
CA LEU A 554 10.65 -3.10 18.39
C LEU A 554 10.52 -4.63 18.36
N LEU A 555 11.62 -5.36 18.19
CA LEU A 555 11.63 -6.83 18.28
C LEU A 555 11.29 -7.32 19.69
N LYS A 556 11.75 -6.63 20.74
CA LYS A 556 11.38 -6.94 22.14
C LYS A 556 9.92 -6.64 22.48
N LEU A 557 9.24 -5.81 21.69
CA LEU A 557 7.81 -5.50 21.82
C LEU A 557 6.92 -6.42 20.95
N ASP A 558 7.49 -7.40 20.25
CA ASP A 558 6.78 -8.22 19.24
C ASP A 558 6.19 -7.41 18.06
N CYS A 559 6.79 -6.25 17.75
CA CYS A 559 6.39 -5.42 16.60
C CYS A 559 7.00 -5.93 15.28
N GLN A 560 6.95 -7.24 15.03
CA GLN A 560 7.63 -7.92 13.92
C GLN A 560 7.22 -7.36 12.54
N GLY A 561 5.93 -7.09 12.31
CA GLY A 561 5.46 -6.51 11.04
C GLY A 561 5.96 -5.08 10.79
N LEU A 562 6.06 -4.26 11.84
CA LEU A 562 6.65 -2.93 11.76
C LEU A 562 8.16 -3.03 11.47
N VAL A 563 8.85 -3.97 12.14
CA VAL A 563 10.27 -4.24 11.89
C VAL A 563 10.45 -4.64 10.43
N ALA A 564 9.72 -5.61 9.91
CA ALA A 564 9.79 -6.05 8.50
C ALA A 564 9.70 -4.87 7.50
N ARG A 565 8.75 -3.96 7.70
CA ARG A 565 8.60 -2.76 6.86
C ARG A 565 9.82 -1.82 6.96
N LEU A 566 10.30 -1.56 8.17
CA LEU A 566 11.51 -0.75 8.37
C LEU A 566 12.76 -1.40 7.75
N ILE A 567 12.86 -2.73 7.81
CA ILE A 567 13.95 -3.48 7.16
C ILE A 567 13.90 -3.26 5.65
N GLN A 568 12.74 -3.45 5.02
CA GLN A 568 12.57 -3.26 3.60
C GLN A 568 12.96 -1.84 3.17
N ASP A 569 12.41 -0.80 3.82
CA ASP A 569 12.70 0.60 3.49
C ASP A 569 14.18 0.94 3.62
N THR A 570 14.81 0.51 4.72
CA THR A 570 16.23 0.79 4.99
C THR A 570 17.17 0.00 4.09
N VAL A 571 16.82 -1.24 3.74
CA VAL A 571 17.59 -2.07 2.80
C VAL A 571 17.52 -1.49 1.38
N LEU A 572 16.34 -1.07 0.92
CA LEU A 572 16.17 -0.47 -0.42
C LEU A 572 16.95 0.84 -0.51
N LEU A 573 16.83 1.71 0.50
CA LEU A 573 17.61 2.95 0.57
C LEU A 573 19.11 2.70 0.62
N THR A 574 19.56 1.78 1.46
CA THR A 574 20.99 1.46 1.56
C THR A 574 21.51 0.90 0.25
N SER A 575 20.75 0.01 -0.41
CA SER A 575 21.10 -0.53 -1.73
C SER A 575 21.23 0.58 -2.75
N ALA A 576 20.27 1.50 -2.82
CA ALA A 576 20.31 2.64 -3.74
C ALA A 576 21.56 3.51 -3.52
N VAL A 577 21.89 3.81 -2.27
CA VAL A 577 23.08 4.57 -1.89
C VAL A 577 24.38 3.84 -2.25
N LYS A 578 24.42 2.52 -2.06
CA LYS A 578 25.58 1.69 -2.41
C LYS A 578 25.75 1.48 -3.91
N LEU A 579 24.65 1.42 -4.66
CA LEU A 579 24.65 1.25 -6.11
C LEU A 579 25.20 2.48 -6.82
N GLY A 580 24.78 3.68 -6.41
CA GLY A 580 25.11 4.91 -7.14
C GLY A 580 24.87 4.70 -8.64
N LYS A 581 25.83 5.04 -9.49
CA LYS A 581 25.73 4.89 -10.96
C LYS A 581 25.44 3.46 -11.46
N CYS A 582 25.76 2.42 -10.67
CA CYS A 582 25.58 1.02 -11.05
C CYS A 582 24.12 0.55 -10.94
N TRP A 583 23.22 1.41 -10.47
CA TRP A 583 21.79 1.12 -10.38
C TRP A 583 21.16 0.80 -11.74
N ARG A 584 21.68 1.39 -12.84
CA ARG A 584 21.21 1.12 -14.21
C ARG A 584 21.34 -0.35 -14.59
N GLU A 585 22.49 -0.95 -14.27
CA GLU A 585 22.73 -2.39 -14.50
C GLU A 585 21.75 -3.23 -13.67
N LEU A 586 21.48 -2.82 -12.43
CA LEU A 586 20.53 -3.52 -11.58
C LEU A 586 19.11 -3.42 -12.15
N ALA A 587 18.70 -2.26 -12.64
CA ALA A 587 17.38 -2.04 -13.24
C ALA A 587 17.16 -2.87 -14.51
N GLU A 588 18.18 -2.97 -15.36
CA GLU A 588 18.18 -3.88 -16.53
C GLU A 588 18.00 -5.34 -16.10
N ARG A 589 18.58 -5.76 -14.97
CA ARG A 589 18.51 -7.14 -14.50
C ARG A 589 17.21 -7.48 -13.76
N LEU A 590 16.75 -6.59 -12.90
CA LEU A 590 15.55 -6.80 -12.07
C LEU A 590 14.25 -6.64 -12.86
N ALA A 591 14.19 -5.62 -13.71
CA ALA A 591 12.94 -5.22 -14.38
C ALA A 591 13.07 -5.12 -15.90
N ARG A 592 14.23 -5.49 -16.48
CA ARG A 592 14.49 -5.41 -17.93
C ARG A 592 14.22 -4.03 -18.51
N LEU A 593 14.50 -2.98 -17.73
CA LEU A 593 14.24 -1.61 -18.16
C LEU A 593 15.08 -1.26 -19.39
N THR A 594 14.47 -0.60 -20.36
CA THR A 594 15.16 -0.04 -21.52
C THR A 594 15.96 1.20 -21.10
N LYS A 595 16.93 1.61 -21.92
CA LYS A 595 17.69 2.85 -21.69
C LYS A 595 16.78 4.07 -21.52
N GLN A 596 15.69 4.14 -22.28
CA GLN A 596 14.69 5.22 -22.19
C GLN A 596 13.94 5.21 -20.85
N GLN A 597 13.61 4.03 -20.32
CA GLN A 597 12.96 3.90 -19.01
C GLN A 597 13.92 4.24 -17.86
N ILE A 598 15.19 3.86 -17.97
CA ILE A 598 16.23 4.25 -17.01
C ILE A 598 16.41 5.77 -17.01
N GLU A 599 16.42 6.38 -18.20
CA GLU A 599 16.52 7.83 -18.34
C GLU A 599 15.32 8.55 -17.70
N ALA A 600 14.11 8.01 -17.83
CA ALA A 600 12.92 8.57 -17.18
C ALA A 600 13.07 8.69 -15.66
N TYR A 601 13.69 7.71 -15.00
CA TYR A 601 14.00 7.79 -13.56
C TYR A 601 15.05 8.87 -13.24
N GLU A 602 15.96 9.19 -14.17
CA GLU A 602 17.03 10.18 -13.96
C GLU A 602 16.58 11.61 -14.22
N VAL A 603 15.62 11.81 -15.15
CA VAL A 603 15.13 13.13 -15.56
C VAL A 603 14.73 14.03 -14.38
N PRO A 604 13.97 13.57 -13.36
CA PRO A 604 13.60 14.39 -12.20
C PRO A 604 14.79 14.83 -11.32
N HIS A 605 15.93 14.15 -11.44
CA HIS A 605 17.12 14.39 -10.62
C HIS A 605 18.26 15.07 -11.37
N ARG A 606 18.03 15.46 -12.64
CA ARG A 606 19.01 16.19 -13.45
C ARG A 606 19.22 17.58 -12.88
N GLY A 607 20.49 17.98 -12.74
CA GLY A 607 20.86 19.34 -12.38
C GLY A 607 20.69 20.32 -13.54
N ARG A 608 21.07 21.58 -13.33
CA ARG A 608 21.02 22.63 -14.38
C ARG A 608 21.84 22.30 -15.63
N SER A 609 22.80 21.38 -15.54
CA SER A 609 23.62 20.89 -16.66
C SER A 609 22.94 19.80 -17.49
N GLY A 610 21.72 19.36 -17.14
CA GLY A 610 21.01 18.28 -17.85
C GLY A 610 21.48 16.87 -17.50
N GLU A 611 22.38 16.71 -16.53
CA GLU A 611 22.86 15.42 -16.04
C GLU A 611 22.59 15.25 -14.54
N VAL A 612 22.44 14.01 -14.09
CA VAL A 612 22.38 13.69 -12.66
C VAL A 612 23.80 13.68 -12.12
N ALA A 613 24.08 14.50 -11.11
CA ALA A 613 25.38 14.45 -10.43
C ALA A 613 25.66 13.03 -9.92
N LEU A 614 26.90 12.55 -10.07
CA LEU A 614 27.28 11.20 -9.66
C LEU A 614 26.94 10.90 -8.18
N GLU A 615 27.05 11.92 -7.33
CA GLU A 615 26.71 11.85 -5.89
C GLU A 615 25.20 11.79 -5.62
N MET A 616 24.37 12.12 -6.60
CA MET A 616 22.91 12.11 -6.52
C MET A 616 22.29 10.89 -7.19
N MET A 617 23.09 10.02 -7.82
CA MET A 617 22.63 8.80 -8.49
C MET A 617 21.87 7.82 -7.57
N TRP A 618 22.00 7.96 -6.26
CA TRP A 618 21.22 7.16 -5.32
C TRP A 618 19.73 7.53 -5.31
N LYS A 619 19.35 8.74 -5.74
CA LYS A 619 17.95 9.16 -5.80
C LYS A 619 17.14 8.43 -6.89
N PRO A 620 17.55 8.44 -8.17
CA PRO A 620 16.88 7.64 -9.19
C PRO A 620 16.96 6.13 -8.88
N ALA A 621 18.07 5.68 -8.28
CA ALA A 621 18.20 4.31 -7.82
C ALA A 621 17.19 3.96 -6.71
N TYR A 622 16.93 4.87 -5.78
CA TYR A 622 15.99 4.69 -4.69
C TYR A 622 14.56 4.71 -5.21
N ASP A 623 14.22 5.65 -6.10
CA ASP A 623 12.90 5.71 -6.71
C ASP A 623 12.58 4.42 -7.47
N PHE A 624 13.53 3.91 -8.26
CA PHE A 624 13.41 2.62 -8.93
C PHE A 624 13.25 1.45 -7.94
N LEU A 625 14.09 1.37 -6.91
CA LEU A 625 14.03 0.27 -5.95
C LEU A 625 12.77 0.31 -5.07
N TYR A 626 12.28 1.50 -4.77
CA TYR A 626 11.05 1.71 -4.02
C TYR A 626 9.83 1.28 -4.85
N THR A 627 9.75 1.68 -6.13
CA THR A 627 8.68 1.23 -7.03
C THR A 627 8.76 -0.27 -7.29
N TRP A 628 9.95 -0.79 -7.55
CA TRP A 628 10.19 -2.22 -7.75
C TRP A 628 9.79 -3.06 -6.52
N GLY A 629 10.18 -2.63 -5.32
CA GLY A 629 9.85 -3.32 -4.08
C GLY A 629 8.37 -3.29 -3.74
N ALA A 630 7.63 -2.25 -4.15
CA ALA A 630 6.20 -2.15 -3.93
C ALA A 630 5.37 -3.21 -4.68
N HIS A 631 5.90 -3.79 -5.76
CA HIS A 631 5.21 -4.85 -6.52
C HIS A 631 5.01 -6.15 -5.73
N TYR A 632 5.78 -6.35 -4.66
CA TYR A 632 5.71 -7.56 -3.83
C TYR A 632 4.68 -7.44 -2.69
N GLY A 633 3.96 -6.31 -2.58
CA GLY A 633 2.99 -6.08 -1.52
C GLY A 633 3.63 -6.18 -0.13
N ASP A 634 3.11 -7.09 0.71
CA ASP A 634 3.62 -7.34 2.05
C ASP A 634 4.73 -8.42 2.11
N SER A 635 5.19 -8.96 0.96
CA SER A 635 6.23 -10.01 0.94
C SER A 635 7.67 -9.45 1.03
N TYR A 636 8.05 -8.95 2.20
CA TYR A 636 9.40 -8.42 2.45
C TYR A 636 10.53 -9.46 2.31
N ARG A 637 10.23 -10.75 2.55
CA ARG A 637 11.17 -11.88 2.36
C ARG A 637 11.62 -11.98 0.90
N ASP A 638 10.66 -11.98 -0.02
CA ASP A 638 10.91 -12.13 -1.45
C ASP A 638 11.64 -10.91 -2.02
N VAL A 639 11.25 -9.70 -1.61
CA VAL A 639 11.95 -8.45 -2.00
C VAL A 639 13.43 -8.52 -1.66
N LEU A 640 13.76 -8.88 -0.41
CA LEU A 640 15.16 -8.96 0.02
C LEU A 640 15.92 -10.08 -0.70
N GLN A 641 15.26 -11.21 -0.95
CA GLN A 641 15.84 -12.39 -1.58
C GLN A 641 16.15 -12.16 -3.07
N ASP A 642 15.24 -11.51 -3.78
CA ASP A 642 15.42 -11.18 -5.20
C ASP A 642 16.41 -10.03 -5.38
N LEU A 643 16.40 -9.05 -4.47
CA LEU A 643 17.40 -7.98 -4.45
C LEU A 643 18.81 -8.54 -4.23
N GLN A 644 18.99 -9.41 -3.24
CA GLN A 644 20.26 -10.10 -3.00
C GLN A 644 20.70 -10.88 -4.25
N SER A 645 19.79 -11.65 -4.85
CA SER A 645 20.08 -12.46 -6.04
C SER A 645 20.48 -11.62 -7.26
N ALA A 646 19.87 -10.45 -7.43
CA ALA A 646 20.16 -9.56 -8.55
C ALA A 646 21.50 -8.83 -8.35
N LEU A 647 21.75 -8.30 -7.14
CA LEU A 647 23.03 -7.68 -6.78
C LEU A 647 24.20 -8.66 -6.89
N ASP A 648 23.97 -9.92 -6.52
CA ASP A 648 24.93 -11.01 -6.63
C ASP A 648 25.32 -11.31 -8.09
N LYS A 649 24.39 -11.15 -9.03
CA LYS A 649 24.61 -11.45 -10.46
C LYS A 649 25.30 -10.30 -11.20
N MET A 650 25.40 -9.10 -10.62
CA MET A 650 26.01 -7.93 -11.25
C MET A 650 27.47 -8.19 -11.69
N LYS A 651 27.96 -7.42 -12.67
CA LYS A 651 29.35 -7.50 -13.16
C LYS A 651 30.34 -7.34 -12.01
N ASN A 652 30.05 -6.40 -11.11
CA ASN A 652 30.77 -6.20 -9.85
C ASN A 652 29.79 -6.37 -8.68
N PRO A 653 29.67 -7.58 -8.11
CA PRO A 653 28.70 -7.86 -7.05
C PRO A 653 28.99 -7.03 -5.79
N LEU A 654 28.09 -6.10 -5.45
CA LEU A 654 28.19 -5.27 -4.25
C LEU A 654 28.15 -6.10 -2.97
N THR A 655 27.44 -7.22 -3.01
CA THR A 655 27.29 -8.21 -1.95
C THR A 655 28.60 -8.88 -1.53
N LYS A 656 29.68 -8.77 -2.32
CA LYS A 656 31.01 -9.21 -1.90
C LYS A 656 31.57 -8.33 -0.77
N GLN A 657 31.28 -7.03 -0.80
CA GLN A 657 31.79 -6.03 0.14
C GLN A 657 30.72 -5.58 1.15
N TRP A 658 29.46 -5.52 0.73
CA TRP A 658 28.31 -5.12 1.53
C TRP A 658 27.50 -6.36 1.92
N ARG A 659 27.79 -6.91 3.11
CA ARG A 659 27.20 -8.16 3.60
C ARG A 659 26.01 -7.93 4.54
N GLU A 660 25.70 -6.67 4.84
CA GLU A 660 24.59 -6.29 5.69
C GLU A 660 23.24 -6.70 5.09
N LEU A 661 23.11 -6.76 3.75
CA LEU A 661 21.93 -7.33 3.09
C LEU A 661 21.74 -8.82 3.43
N THR A 662 22.84 -9.59 3.40
CA THR A 662 22.83 -11.00 3.81
C THR A 662 22.45 -11.13 5.29
N GLY A 663 22.93 -10.23 6.15
CA GLY A 663 22.52 -10.18 7.55
C GLY A 663 21.03 -9.82 7.73
N ALA A 664 20.49 -8.89 6.94
CA ALA A 664 19.07 -8.55 6.97
C ALA A 664 18.18 -9.73 6.54
N LEU A 665 18.63 -10.50 5.53
CA LEU A 665 18.00 -11.76 5.14
C LEU A 665 18.02 -12.79 6.28
N ILE A 666 19.14 -12.93 7.00
CA ILE A 666 19.22 -13.80 8.18
C ILE A 666 18.22 -13.35 9.24
N LEU A 667 18.13 -12.04 9.54
CA LEU A 667 17.17 -11.52 10.51
C LEU A 667 15.76 -11.94 10.14
N VAL A 668 15.34 -11.65 8.90
CA VAL A 668 14.00 -11.94 8.41
C VAL A 668 13.64 -13.42 8.49
N ASN A 669 14.60 -14.33 8.19
CA ASN A 669 14.40 -15.78 8.33
C ASN A 669 14.38 -16.24 9.81
N CYS A 670 14.94 -15.46 10.73
CA CYS A 670 14.96 -15.75 12.16
C CYS A 670 13.80 -15.12 12.96
N MET A 671 13.00 -14.23 12.37
CA MET A 671 11.95 -13.48 13.09
C MET A 671 10.90 -14.40 13.73
N GLU A 672 10.46 -15.42 13.02
CA GLU A 672 9.48 -16.39 13.51
C GLU A 672 10.04 -17.24 14.64
N THR A 673 11.27 -17.74 14.49
CA THR A 673 11.98 -18.49 15.53
C THR A 673 12.23 -17.65 16.78
N LEU A 674 12.60 -16.38 16.60
CA LEU A 674 12.74 -15.44 17.71
C LEU A 674 11.39 -15.24 18.41
N ARG A 675 10.32 -15.01 17.65
CA ARG A 675 8.97 -14.79 18.19
C ARG A 675 8.48 -15.99 19.01
N ALA A 676 8.58 -17.18 18.44
CA ALA A 676 8.13 -18.42 19.06
C ALA A 676 8.85 -18.72 20.39
N ASN A 677 10.14 -18.38 20.50
CA ASN A 677 10.94 -18.65 21.70
C ASN A 677 10.92 -17.51 22.73
N ALA A 678 10.84 -16.24 22.29
CA ALA A 678 10.88 -15.08 23.17
C ALA A 678 9.50 -14.69 23.75
N PHE A 679 8.41 -15.09 23.08
CA PHE A 679 7.03 -14.79 23.48
C PHE A 679 6.17 -16.07 23.48
N PRO A 680 6.38 -16.99 24.44
CA PRO A 680 5.55 -18.19 24.51
C PRO A 680 4.09 -17.78 24.77
N LYS A 681 3.16 -18.43 24.05
CA LYS A 681 1.73 -18.37 24.42
C LYS A 681 1.65 -18.86 25.87
N LYS A 682 1.03 -18.08 26.75
CA LYS A 682 0.60 -18.65 28.02
C LYS A 682 -0.35 -19.78 27.66
N GLU A 683 -0.01 -21.01 28.03
CA GLU A 683 -1.04 -22.03 28.23
C GLU A 683 -2.03 -21.39 29.21
N GLU A 684 -3.28 -21.25 28.78
CA GLU A 684 -4.36 -20.85 29.65
C GLU A 684 -4.50 -21.96 30.70
N ASP A 685 -3.99 -21.69 31.90
CA ASP A 685 -4.45 -22.36 33.12
C ASP A 685 -5.82 -21.78 33.54
#